data_AF-A0A812I4U2-F1
#
_entry.id   AF-A0A812I4U2-F1
#
_cell.length_a   1.000
_cell.length_b   1.000
_cell.length_c   1.000
_cell.angle_alpha   90.00
_cell.angle_beta   90.00
_cell.angle_gamma   90.00
#
_symmetry.space_group_name_H-M   'P 1'
#
loop_
_entity.id
_entity.type
_entity.pdbx_description
1 polymer ?
#
loop_
_entity_poly.entity_id
_entity_poly.type
_entity_poly.pdbx_seq_one_letter_code
_entity_poly.pdbx_strand_id
1 'polypeptide(L)'
;DIPPISELGHAFLVVRTLGPTSVALCLRNVAQAAASRPALPGATASTPLLSNDAAMEQLASVPGWSLAFHDGRPLLTKDFWFPAYSVACQAVQEVCQKAELMNHHPNLKLAHHCTHGAVLTAEISTYVSGGITDFDFALAKAVDEISPSEAYDVQKHVPEVHMKDFEYELPEELIARSPAEGRRSRLLLVEGKKEQGTHELQDRQFLDLPSLLPSRAHLVFNESKVISARMFAHRDASGPSVEVMFLAPHSQAERLPTNAAEALHRACHGQLWNAMIRMPLREAGAIFNVPSKSSTKLSVEVVQLSSKWVEEGESEGVEAVVRLNCSDPSLLASEAFGQFGHIPLPPYMRRDAEATDLQDYQTVYAKEDACGSVAAPTAGLHFTDELLGKLEAKGIRRSPVTLHVGAGTFRPVTAKQVSEHAMHTESFSMEVPALEEVAKSLKDKRPVVAVGTTTVRTLESLYWLASNPQRSLAQGLHLGQWEAYSMEEEGAGGLPAAEALQRLCDEAKKVGLTQVAGSTSLCIVPGYQFKVVQDLVTNFHQPDSTLLLLVAAFTSRATLLNAYAHAVANKYRFLSYGDACLFLSEETAAAAKTERSASNAQDPRAVRQPKAGEKVLLHSCCAPCSGAMIEEMHTKGLDVTIFFYNPNIHPRKEYEIRKNENVRYAEALGIPFVDCDYDVEEWYARAKGMEYCLERGPRCSMCFDMRLERTALHAHEHGFQWITTTNATSRWKDAKQVNASGVKAAFNYPGVTYWVYDWQTETMTDRKYEVNAKHQFYKQEYCGCSYSLRDNNYFRAKAGPPSIKAPKPYTLNPKPYTEV
;
A
#
# COMPACT_ATOMS: atom_id res chain seq x y z
N ASP A 1 -50.42 7.32 -37.82
CA ASP A 1 -51.39 8.00 -36.94
C ASP A 1 -50.77 8.33 -35.60
N ILE A 2 -50.32 9.59 -35.45
CA ILE A 2 -49.90 10.16 -34.17
C ILE A 2 -50.87 11.32 -33.91
N PRO A 3 -51.51 11.42 -32.73
CA PRO A 3 -52.50 12.45 -32.45
C PRO A 3 -51.88 13.87 -32.41
N PRO A 4 -52.70 14.93 -32.46
CA PRO A 4 -52.22 16.31 -32.43
C PRO A 4 -51.42 16.62 -31.16
N ILE A 5 -50.30 17.33 -31.33
CA ILE A 5 -49.28 17.63 -30.30
C ILE A 5 -49.81 18.42 -29.09
N SER A 6 -51.03 18.97 -29.16
CA SER A 6 -51.62 19.82 -28.13
C SER A 6 -52.04 19.10 -26.83
N GLU A 7 -52.01 17.76 -26.78
CA GLU A 7 -52.55 17.00 -25.63
C GLU A 7 -51.48 16.32 -24.74
N LEU A 8 -50.19 16.56 -24.97
CA LEU A 8 -49.14 15.87 -24.21
C LEU A 8 -48.19 16.85 -23.48
N GLY A 9 -48.19 16.77 -22.14
CA GLY A 9 -47.48 17.69 -21.24
C GLY A 9 -46.06 17.30 -20.80
N HIS A 10 -45.28 16.54 -21.60
CA HIS A 10 -43.90 16.17 -21.26
C HIS A 10 -42.94 16.32 -22.47
N ALA A 11 -41.63 16.45 -22.21
CA ALA A 11 -40.59 16.66 -23.22
C ALA A 11 -40.55 15.53 -24.26
N PHE A 12 -40.37 15.89 -25.54
CA PHE A 12 -40.33 14.95 -26.66
C PHE A 12 -38.96 14.94 -27.33
N LEU A 13 -38.50 13.73 -27.64
CA LEU A 13 -37.35 13.48 -28.50
C LEU A 13 -37.87 13.32 -29.94
N VAL A 14 -37.57 14.29 -30.82
CA VAL A 14 -37.86 14.14 -32.25
C VAL A 14 -36.62 13.61 -32.93
N VAL A 15 -36.70 12.36 -33.39
CA VAL A 15 -35.64 11.69 -34.14
C VAL A 15 -35.98 11.78 -35.62
N ARG A 16 -35.16 12.49 -36.40
CA ARG A 16 -35.25 12.50 -37.86
C ARG A 16 -34.03 11.83 -38.45
N THR A 17 -34.25 10.76 -39.21
CA THR A 17 -33.22 10.14 -40.04
C THR A 17 -33.02 10.99 -41.29
N LEU A 18 -31.79 11.47 -41.50
CA LEU A 18 -31.41 12.26 -42.69
C LEU A 18 -30.64 11.40 -43.71
N GLY A 19 -30.33 10.15 -43.37
CA GLY A 19 -29.67 9.17 -44.23
C GLY A 19 -29.34 7.88 -43.45
N PRO A 20 -28.65 6.90 -44.08
CA PRO A 20 -28.32 5.62 -43.45
C PRO A 20 -27.30 5.73 -42.31
N THR A 21 -26.57 6.84 -42.19
CA THR A 21 -25.50 7.04 -41.19
C THR A 21 -25.66 8.32 -40.37
N SER A 22 -26.77 9.04 -40.51
CA SER A 22 -26.95 10.34 -39.84
C SER A 22 -28.36 10.51 -39.28
N VAL A 23 -28.40 10.79 -37.97
CA VAL A 23 -29.61 11.01 -37.19
C VAL A 23 -29.51 12.39 -36.55
N ALA A 24 -30.51 13.24 -36.80
CA ALA A 24 -30.65 14.50 -36.09
C ALA A 24 -31.60 14.29 -34.89
N LEU A 25 -31.09 14.58 -33.69
CA LEU A 25 -31.82 14.51 -32.42
C LEU A 25 -32.13 15.94 -31.97
N CYS A 26 -33.41 16.30 -31.91
CA CYS A 26 -33.85 17.58 -31.36
C CYS A 26 -34.65 17.30 -30.09
N LEU A 27 -34.08 17.67 -28.94
CA LEU A 27 -34.77 17.68 -27.65
C LEU A 27 -35.50 19.02 -27.52
N ARG A 28 -36.83 19.02 -27.52
CA ARG A 28 -37.61 20.18 -27.11
C ARG A 28 -38.17 19.95 -25.72
N ASN A 29 -37.67 20.73 -24.76
CA ASN A 29 -38.24 20.81 -23.43
C ASN A 29 -39.50 21.68 -23.49
N VAL A 30 -40.66 21.12 -23.14
CA VAL A 30 -41.89 21.88 -22.89
C VAL A 30 -42.27 21.65 -21.44
N ALA A 31 -41.74 22.47 -20.53
CA ALA A 31 -42.32 22.65 -19.20
C ALA A 31 -41.89 23.99 -18.56
N GLN A 32 -42.88 24.88 -18.47
CA GLN A 32 -43.12 25.85 -17.38
C GLN A 32 -41.90 26.43 -16.64
N ALA A 33 -41.28 27.43 -17.24
CA ALA A 33 -40.78 28.60 -16.52
C ALA A 33 -41.37 29.87 -17.17
N ALA A 34 -42.70 29.97 -17.12
CA ALA A 34 -43.39 31.24 -17.35
C ALA A 34 -43.25 32.10 -16.09
N ALA A 35 -42.08 32.71 -15.92
CA ALA A 35 -41.88 33.87 -15.05
C ALA A 35 -40.73 34.72 -15.62
N SER A 36 -41.11 35.62 -16.54
CA SER A 36 -40.48 36.90 -16.82
C SER A 36 -38.95 36.94 -16.96
N ARG A 37 -38.43 36.53 -18.12
CA ARG A 37 -37.29 37.22 -18.75
C ARG A 37 -37.65 37.49 -20.21
N PRO A 38 -37.51 38.74 -20.71
CA PRO A 38 -37.71 39.00 -22.12
C PRO A 38 -36.64 38.23 -22.89
N ALA A 39 -37.04 37.27 -23.74
CA ALA A 39 -36.12 36.74 -24.74
C ALA A 39 -35.65 37.93 -25.60
N LEU A 40 -34.33 38.08 -25.75
CA LEU A 40 -33.79 39.08 -26.67
C LEU A 40 -34.36 38.82 -28.07
N PRO A 41 -34.67 39.86 -28.87
CA PRO A 41 -35.15 39.65 -30.23
C PRO A 41 -34.09 38.88 -31.03
N GLY A 42 -34.39 37.63 -31.37
CA GLY A 42 -33.50 36.79 -32.18
C GLY A 42 -33.45 37.27 -33.63
N ALA A 43 -32.45 36.80 -34.39
CA ALA A 43 -32.30 37.15 -35.79
C ALA A 43 -33.51 36.70 -36.63
N THR A 44 -34.05 37.61 -37.44
CA THR A 44 -35.13 37.36 -38.40
C THR A 44 -34.57 37.26 -39.83
N ALA A 45 -35.37 36.81 -40.80
CA ALA A 45 -34.99 36.79 -42.22
C ALA A 45 -34.65 38.18 -42.80
N SER A 46 -35.00 39.27 -42.10
CA SER A 46 -34.66 40.65 -42.47
C SER A 46 -33.40 41.19 -41.79
N THR A 47 -32.68 40.36 -41.02
CA THR A 47 -31.44 40.76 -40.35
C THR A 47 -30.34 40.98 -41.39
N PRO A 48 -29.68 42.15 -41.39
CA PRO A 48 -28.64 42.45 -42.37
C PRO A 48 -27.47 41.47 -42.26
N LEU A 49 -27.07 40.91 -43.39
CA LEU A 49 -25.87 40.08 -43.51
C LEU A 49 -24.62 40.96 -43.53
N LEU A 50 -23.59 40.52 -42.83
CA LEU A 50 -22.25 41.09 -42.94
C LEU A 50 -21.61 40.62 -44.26
N SER A 51 -20.91 41.53 -44.94
CA SER A 51 -20.02 41.13 -46.04
C SER A 51 -18.86 40.31 -45.49
N ASN A 52 -18.23 39.49 -46.33
CA ASN A 52 -17.06 38.71 -45.91
C ASN A 52 -15.94 39.60 -45.35
N ASP A 53 -15.70 40.77 -45.96
CA ASP A 53 -14.70 41.72 -45.47
C ASP A 53 -15.07 42.31 -44.09
N ALA A 54 -16.36 42.63 -43.87
CA ALA A 54 -16.83 43.12 -42.59
C ALA A 54 -16.81 42.04 -41.49
N ALA A 55 -17.11 40.79 -41.83
CA ALA A 55 -16.98 39.66 -40.93
C ALA A 55 -15.51 39.41 -40.56
N MET A 56 -14.58 39.52 -41.53
CA MET A 56 -13.14 39.40 -41.31
C MET A 56 -12.59 40.51 -40.39
N GLU A 57 -13.07 41.75 -40.52
CA GLU A 57 -12.72 42.83 -39.60
C GLU A 57 -13.25 42.59 -38.17
N GLN A 58 -14.47 42.06 -38.03
CA GLN A 58 -15.09 41.77 -36.73
C GLN A 58 -14.47 40.55 -36.00
N LEU A 59 -13.73 39.66 -36.69
CA LEU A 59 -13.01 38.55 -36.05
C LEU A 59 -12.04 39.02 -34.97
N ALA A 60 -11.48 40.23 -35.09
CA ALA A 60 -10.63 40.82 -34.07
C ALA A 60 -11.35 40.98 -32.71
N SER A 61 -12.68 40.97 -32.68
CA SER A 61 -13.49 41.09 -31.46
C SER A 61 -13.80 39.75 -30.76
N VAL A 62 -13.43 38.62 -31.39
CA VAL A 62 -13.66 37.25 -30.89
C VAL A 62 -12.40 36.38 -31.09
N PRO A 63 -11.37 36.54 -30.23
CA PRO A 63 -10.08 35.87 -30.43
C PRO A 63 -10.17 34.34 -30.51
N GLY A 64 -9.49 33.75 -31.49
CA GLY A 64 -9.43 32.31 -31.70
C GLY A 64 -10.61 31.72 -32.49
N TRP A 65 -11.62 32.53 -32.83
CA TRP A 65 -12.65 32.15 -33.81
C TRP A 65 -12.11 32.34 -35.22
N SER A 66 -12.50 31.45 -36.13
CA SER A 66 -12.15 31.49 -37.54
C SER A 66 -13.39 31.57 -38.40
N LEU A 67 -13.28 32.24 -39.55
CA LEU A 67 -14.30 32.23 -40.59
C LEU A 67 -14.11 30.99 -41.47
N ALA A 68 -15.07 30.06 -41.43
CA ALA A 68 -15.08 28.86 -42.26
C ALA A 68 -16.26 28.88 -43.23
N PHE A 69 -16.24 27.96 -44.20
CA PHE A 69 -17.31 27.78 -45.18
C PHE A 69 -17.81 26.34 -45.15
N HIS A 70 -19.11 26.16 -44.96
CA HIS A 70 -19.77 24.86 -45.07
C HIS A 70 -20.86 24.97 -46.16
N ASP A 71 -20.79 24.11 -47.17
CA ASP A 71 -21.68 24.15 -48.36
C ASP A 71 -21.78 25.55 -49.01
N GLY A 72 -20.66 26.29 -49.05
CA GLY A 72 -20.58 27.61 -49.66
C GLY A 72 -21.15 28.75 -48.81
N ARG A 73 -21.55 28.50 -47.55
CA ARG A 73 -22.05 29.52 -46.61
C ARG A 73 -21.01 29.86 -45.54
N PRO A 74 -20.81 31.14 -45.22
CA PRO A 74 -19.87 31.55 -44.17
C PRO A 74 -20.42 31.23 -42.78
N LEU A 75 -19.56 30.71 -41.90
CA LEU A 75 -19.85 30.46 -40.48
C LEU A 75 -18.63 30.79 -39.60
N LEU A 76 -18.88 31.12 -38.34
CA LEU A 76 -17.83 31.24 -37.33
C LEU A 76 -17.58 29.87 -36.70
N THR A 77 -16.32 29.48 -36.57
CA THR A 77 -15.96 28.21 -35.92
C THR A 77 -14.81 28.37 -34.93
N LYS A 78 -14.87 27.60 -33.84
CA LYS A 78 -13.80 27.50 -32.84
C LYS A 78 -13.86 26.14 -32.15
N ASP A 79 -12.68 25.61 -31.87
CA ASP A 79 -12.50 24.39 -31.08
C ASP A 79 -12.17 24.74 -29.63
N PHE A 80 -12.85 24.06 -28.71
CA PHE A 80 -12.65 24.15 -27.27
C PHE A 80 -12.16 22.79 -26.77
N TRP A 81 -11.02 22.78 -26.11
CA TRP A 81 -10.43 21.58 -25.56
C TRP A 81 -10.81 21.41 -24.08
N PHE A 82 -11.11 20.18 -23.67
CA PHE A 82 -11.48 19.80 -22.31
C PHE A 82 -10.71 18.55 -21.88
N PRO A 83 -10.29 18.45 -20.61
CA PRO A 83 -9.49 17.32 -20.12
C PRO A 83 -10.29 16.02 -20.00
N ALA A 84 -11.63 16.10 -19.91
CA ALA A 84 -12.51 14.95 -19.76
C ALA A 84 -13.83 15.15 -20.54
N TYR A 85 -14.38 14.04 -21.04
CA TYR A 85 -15.65 14.05 -21.76
C TYR A 85 -16.83 14.60 -20.93
N SER A 86 -16.88 14.28 -19.64
CA SER A 86 -17.92 14.79 -18.73
C SER A 86 -17.90 16.32 -18.59
N VAL A 87 -16.71 16.91 -18.51
CA VAL A 87 -16.53 18.38 -18.46
C VAL A 87 -16.96 19.02 -19.78
N ALA A 88 -16.63 18.39 -20.90
CA ALA A 88 -17.09 18.86 -22.21
C ALA A 88 -18.62 18.78 -22.35
N CYS A 89 -19.27 17.75 -21.81
CA CYS A 89 -20.74 17.65 -21.77
C CYS A 89 -21.39 18.76 -20.93
N GLN A 90 -20.76 19.16 -19.81
CA GLN A 90 -21.24 20.30 -19.01
C GLN A 90 -21.13 21.61 -19.80
N ALA A 91 -19.99 21.83 -20.47
CA ALA A 91 -19.81 23.00 -21.34
C ALA A 91 -20.85 23.05 -22.47
N VAL A 92 -21.18 21.91 -23.08
CA VAL A 92 -22.28 21.81 -24.07
C VAL A 92 -23.60 22.30 -23.47
N GLN A 93 -23.92 21.91 -22.23
CA GLN A 93 -25.16 22.31 -21.58
C GLN A 93 -25.21 23.81 -21.28
N GLU A 94 -24.10 24.42 -20.89
CA GLU A 94 -24.01 25.87 -20.67
C GLU A 94 -24.14 26.66 -21.99
N VAL A 95 -23.51 26.17 -23.06
CA VAL A 95 -23.61 26.77 -24.40
C VAL A 95 -25.07 26.75 -24.87
N CYS A 96 -25.77 25.64 -24.69
CA CYS A 96 -27.20 25.55 -24.98
C CYS A 96 -27.99 26.60 -24.19
N GLN A 97 -27.80 26.70 -22.87
CA GLN A 97 -28.54 27.66 -22.03
C GLN A 97 -28.35 29.11 -22.47
N LYS A 98 -27.12 29.50 -22.83
CA LYS A 98 -26.85 30.84 -23.36
C LYS A 98 -27.48 31.04 -24.74
N ALA A 99 -27.37 30.05 -25.62
CA ALA A 99 -28.01 30.07 -26.94
C ALA A 99 -29.54 30.23 -26.84
N GLU A 100 -30.18 29.55 -25.89
CA GLU A 100 -31.62 29.68 -25.61
C GLU A 100 -31.99 31.08 -25.10
N LEU A 101 -31.19 31.67 -24.21
CA LEU A 101 -31.40 33.04 -23.71
C LEU A 101 -31.25 34.09 -24.83
N MET A 102 -30.33 33.85 -25.75
CA MET A 102 -30.05 34.72 -26.89
C MET A 102 -30.96 34.45 -28.11
N ASN A 103 -31.78 33.39 -28.04
CA ASN A 103 -32.61 32.91 -29.14
C ASN A 103 -31.81 32.73 -30.44
N HIS A 104 -30.59 32.21 -30.32
CA HIS A 104 -29.65 31.98 -31.43
C HIS A 104 -28.80 30.74 -31.12
N HIS A 105 -28.82 29.74 -31.99
CA HIS A 105 -28.35 28.38 -31.66
C HIS A 105 -27.12 27.98 -32.51
N PRO A 106 -26.03 27.49 -31.88
CA PRO A 106 -24.86 26.97 -32.58
C PRO A 106 -25.09 25.50 -33.02
N ASN A 107 -24.33 25.06 -34.01
CA ASN A 107 -24.06 23.64 -34.21
C ASN A 107 -22.88 23.23 -33.33
N LEU A 108 -23.05 22.18 -32.54
CA LEU A 108 -22.02 21.66 -31.62
C LEU A 108 -21.60 20.26 -32.04
N LYS A 109 -20.29 20.02 -32.11
CA LYS A 109 -19.70 18.70 -32.37
C LYS A 109 -18.77 18.36 -31.22
N LEU A 110 -18.97 17.21 -30.59
CA LEU A 110 -18.15 16.75 -29.48
C LEU A 110 -17.36 15.50 -29.90
N ALA A 111 -16.03 15.60 -29.89
CA ALA A 111 -15.12 14.51 -30.19
C ALA A 111 -14.32 14.15 -28.92
N HIS A 112 -14.41 12.90 -28.47
CA HIS A 112 -13.61 12.43 -27.34
C HIS A 112 -12.39 11.66 -27.83
N HIS A 113 -11.20 12.10 -27.43
CA HIS A 113 -9.95 11.41 -27.65
C HIS A 113 -9.49 10.81 -26.32
N CYS A 114 -9.55 9.48 -26.18
CA CYS A 114 -9.24 8.76 -24.94
C CYS A 114 -7.85 9.06 -24.35
N THR A 115 -6.93 9.63 -25.13
CA THR A 115 -5.56 9.99 -24.75
C THR A 115 -5.30 11.49 -24.67
N HIS A 116 -6.23 12.33 -25.16
CA HIS A 116 -6.02 13.77 -25.33
C HIS A 116 -7.25 14.59 -24.89
N GLY A 117 -8.15 14.06 -24.07
CA GLY A 117 -9.35 14.80 -23.65
C GLY A 117 -10.44 14.89 -24.72
N ALA A 118 -11.41 15.78 -24.54
CA ALA A 118 -12.53 16.00 -25.46
C ALA A 118 -12.42 17.37 -26.14
N VAL A 119 -12.75 17.44 -27.42
CA VAL A 119 -12.80 18.66 -28.21
C VAL A 119 -14.26 18.95 -28.55
N LEU A 120 -14.75 20.11 -28.15
CA LEU A 120 -16.03 20.66 -28.55
C LEU A 120 -15.79 21.70 -29.65
N THR A 121 -16.28 21.42 -30.85
CA THR A 121 -16.30 22.39 -31.95
C THR A 121 -17.64 23.10 -31.93
N ALA A 122 -17.62 24.43 -31.86
CA ALA A 122 -18.79 25.28 -32.04
C ALA A 122 -18.78 25.90 -33.44
N GLU A 123 -19.89 25.79 -34.15
CA GLU A 123 -20.12 26.40 -35.47
C GLU A 123 -21.35 27.30 -35.40
N ILE A 124 -21.16 28.61 -35.58
CA ILE A 124 -22.19 29.63 -35.41
C ILE A 124 -22.50 30.28 -36.76
N SER A 125 -23.78 30.29 -37.15
CA SER A 125 -24.26 31.04 -38.31
C SER A 125 -25.75 31.37 -38.16
N THR A 126 -26.19 32.47 -38.77
CA THR A 126 -27.61 32.83 -38.80
C THR A 126 -28.32 32.10 -39.93
N TYR A 127 -28.82 30.90 -39.63
CA TYR A 127 -29.43 30.01 -40.63
C TYR A 127 -30.61 30.64 -41.39
N VAL A 128 -31.43 31.46 -40.71
CA VAL A 128 -32.62 32.11 -41.28
C VAL A 128 -32.27 33.17 -42.33
N SER A 129 -31.09 33.81 -42.18
CA SER A 129 -30.60 34.87 -43.06
C SER A 129 -29.60 34.33 -44.10
N GLY A 130 -29.10 33.10 -43.93
CA GLY A 130 -28.21 32.44 -44.89
C GLY A 130 -26.75 32.87 -44.84
N GLY A 131 -26.29 33.45 -43.73
CA GLY A 131 -24.90 33.91 -43.56
C GLY A 131 -24.62 34.45 -42.15
N ILE A 132 -23.56 35.26 -42.02
CA ILE A 132 -23.11 35.81 -40.73
C ILE A 132 -23.74 37.17 -40.47
N THR A 133 -24.18 37.40 -39.24
CA THR A 133 -24.73 38.64 -38.72
C THR A 133 -24.05 39.03 -37.41
N ASP A 134 -24.33 40.23 -36.89
CA ASP A 134 -23.80 40.66 -35.59
C ASP A 134 -24.25 39.74 -34.42
N PHE A 135 -25.37 39.00 -34.58
CA PHE A 135 -25.83 38.02 -33.59
C PHE A 135 -24.88 36.82 -33.48
N ASP A 136 -24.21 36.45 -34.57
CA ASP A 136 -23.23 35.37 -34.58
C ASP A 136 -22.00 35.75 -33.74
N PHE A 137 -21.53 37.00 -33.86
CA PHE A 137 -20.44 37.53 -33.04
C PHE A 137 -20.84 37.75 -31.58
N ALA A 138 -22.09 38.15 -31.32
CA ALA A 138 -22.61 38.26 -29.96
C ALA A 138 -22.65 36.89 -29.27
N LEU A 139 -23.14 35.85 -29.97
CA LEU A 139 -23.15 34.49 -29.44
C LEU A 139 -21.73 33.93 -29.30
N ALA A 140 -20.83 34.18 -30.24
CA ALA A 140 -19.43 33.79 -30.13
C ALA A 140 -18.76 34.39 -28.87
N LYS A 141 -19.03 35.67 -28.55
CA LYS A 141 -18.57 36.29 -27.29
C LYS A 141 -19.20 35.64 -26.06
N ALA A 142 -20.50 35.36 -26.09
CA ALA A 142 -21.19 34.70 -24.99
C ALA A 142 -20.69 33.26 -24.78
N VAL A 143 -20.28 32.56 -25.84
CA VAL A 143 -19.65 31.24 -25.80
C VAL A 143 -18.20 31.33 -25.32
N ASP A 144 -17.45 32.38 -25.66
CA ASP A 144 -16.11 32.61 -25.11
C ASP A 144 -16.12 32.94 -23.61
N GLU A 145 -17.21 33.52 -23.10
CA GLU A 145 -17.47 33.63 -21.65
C GLU A 145 -17.72 32.27 -21.00
N ILE A 146 -18.09 31.24 -21.79
CA ILE A 146 -18.09 29.81 -21.40
C ILE A 146 -16.68 29.24 -21.62
N SER A 147 -15.64 30.07 -21.46
CA SER A 147 -14.32 29.54 -21.16
C SER A 147 -14.47 28.58 -19.98
N PRO A 148 -13.72 27.45 -19.96
CA PRO A 148 -13.51 26.76 -18.68
C PRO A 148 -13.10 27.86 -17.71
N SER A 149 -13.78 28.01 -16.56
CA SER A 149 -13.40 28.97 -15.52
C SER A 149 -11.86 29.07 -15.48
N GLU A 150 -11.31 30.19 -15.97
CA GLU A 150 -9.87 30.44 -16.02
C GLU A 150 -8.95 29.35 -16.61
N ALA A 151 -9.38 28.40 -17.44
CA ALA A 151 -8.68 27.11 -17.45
C ALA A 151 -8.61 26.56 -16.01
N TYR A 152 -9.35 25.48 -15.77
CA TYR A 152 -8.84 24.48 -14.85
C TYR A 152 -7.59 23.92 -15.54
N ASP A 153 -6.50 24.68 -15.47
CA ASP A 153 -5.19 24.29 -15.89
C ASP A 153 -4.83 23.20 -14.89
N VAL A 154 -5.22 21.98 -15.24
CA VAL A 154 -4.83 20.77 -14.53
C VAL A 154 -3.30 20.66 -14.48
N GLN A 155 -2.55 21.49 -15.23
CA GLN A 155 -1.10 21.66 -15.14
C GLN A 155 -0.63 22.80 -14.22
N LYS A 156 -1.47 23.76 -13.83
CA LYS A 156 -1.03 24.96 -13.05
C LYS A 156 -0.46 24.61 -11.69
N HIS A 157 -0.89 23.48 -11.13
CA HIS A 157 -0.54 23.03 -9.77
C HIS A 157 -0.06 21.59 -9.75
N VAL A 158 0.53 21.11 -10.84
CA VAL A 158 1.16 19.78 -10.84
C VAL A 158 2.45 19.86 -10.05
N PRO A 159 2.59 19.07 -8.96
CA PRO A 159 3.82 19.10 -8.19
C PRO A 159 5.03 18.70 -9.04
N GLU A 160 6.07 19.53 -9.04
CA GLU A 160 7.34 19.19 -9.67
C GLU A 160 8.06 18.13 -8.83
N VAL A 161 7.88 16.87 -9.20
CA VAL A 161 8.52 15.72 -8.54
C VAL A 161 9.27 14.89 -9.57
N HIS A 162 10.59 14.79 -9.38
CA HIS A 162 11.45 13.93 -10.19
C HIS A 162 11.52 12.53 -9.59
N MET A 163 11.30 11.50 -10.41
CA MET A 163 11.35 10.10 -9.95
C MET A 163 12.71 9.73 -9.36
N LYS A 164 13.79 10.25 -9.95
CA LYS A 164 15.19 10.05 -9.53
C LYS A 164 15.47 10.40 -8.08
N ASP A 165 14.71 11.33 -7.52
CA ASP A 165 14.90 11.73 -6.13
C ASP A 165 14.53 10.61 -5.15
N PHE A 166 13.72 9.65 -5.60
CA PHE A 166 13.21 8.53 -4.80
C PHE A 166 13.79 7.18 -5.23
N GLU A 167 14.80 7.18 -6.11
CA GLU A 167 15.53 5.97 -6.48
C GLU A 167 16.29 5.39 -5.27
N TYR A 168 16.27 4.06 -5.18
CA TYR A 168 17.08 3.31 -4.22
C TYR A 168 17.40 1.92 -4.80
N GLU A 169 18.50 1.33 -4.34
CA GLU A 169 18.90 -0.01 -4.79
C GLU A 169 18.07 -1.08 -4.08
N LEU A 170 17.32 -1.86 -4.87
CA LEU A 170 16.55 -3.02 -4.40
C LEU A 170 17.17 -4.31 -4.95
N PRO A 171 17.93 -5.06 -4.13
CA PRO A 171 18.46 -6.36 -4.53
C PRO A 171 17.34 -7.37 -4.82
N GLU A 172 17.47 -8.13 -5.92
CA GLU A 172 16.43 -9.07 -6.38
C GLU A 172 16.12 -10.16 -5.34
N GLU A 173 17.13 -10.57 -4.55
CA GLU A 173 16.99 -11.57 -3.49
C GLU A 173 16.08 -11.12 -2.33
N LEU A 174 15.81 -9.81 -2.19
CA LEU A 174 14.91 -9.29 -1.17
C LEU A 174 13.45 -9.23 -1.64
N ILE A 175 13.16 -9.48 -2.92
CA ILE A 175 11.80 -9.50 -3.46
C ILE A 175 11.11 -10.81 -3.05
N ALA A 176 10.04 -10.70 -2.26
CA ALA A 176 9.29 -11.87 -1.80
C ALA A 176 8.47 -12.49 -2.93
N ARG A 177 8.74 -13.78 -3.23
CA ARG A 177 7.99 -14.57 -4.22
C ARG A 177 6.85 -15.39 -3.60
N SER A 178 6.83 -15.50 -2.28
CA SER A 178 5.81 -16.19 -1.48
C SER A 178 5.63 -15.48 -0.13
N PRO A 179 4.44 -15.57 0.50
CA PRO A 179 4.17 -14.97 1.79
C PRO A 179 5.10 -15.53 2.88
N ALA A 180 5.27 -14.78 3.98
CA ALA A 180 5.97 -15.31 5.16
C ALA A 180 5.21 -16.53 5.70
N GLU A 181 5.96 -17.51 6.19
CA GLU A 181 5.39 -18.68 6.84
C GLU A 181 4.46 -18.27 7.99
N GLY A 182 3.23 -18.78 7.98
CA GLY A 182 2.18 -18.41 8.95
C GLY A 182 1.77 -16.93 8.93
N ARG A 183 2.05 -16.20 7.83
CA ARG A 183 1.83 -14.74 7.69
C ARG A 183 2.53 -13.91 8.78
N ARG A 184 3.64 -14.42 9.32
CA ARG A 184 4.47 -13.74 10.33
C ARG A 184 5.46 -12.79 9.67
N SER A 185 4.94 -11.75 9.03
CA SER A 185 5.78 -10.71 8.43
C SER A 185 6.42 -9.80 9.49
N ARG A 186 7.58 -9.25 9.16
CA ARG A 186 8.19 -8.18 9.97
C ARG A 186 7.43 -6.89 9.74
N LEU A 187 7.55 -5.97 10.71
CA LEU A 187 7.01 -4.63 10.63
C LEU A 187 8.12 -3.63 10.92
N LEU A 188 8.34 -2.67 10.04
CA LEU A 188 9.16 -1.50 10.32
C LEU A 188 8.25 -0.38 10.83
N LEU A 189 8.41 -0.01 12.10
CA LEU A 189 7.72 1.13 12.67
C LEU A 189 8.52 2.40 12.39
N VAL A 190 7.85 3.38 11.78
CA VAL A 190 8.38 4.70 11.44
C VAL A 190 7.55 5.75 12.18
N GLU A 191 8.11 6.35 13.23
CA GLU A 191 7.43 7.38 14.01
C GLU A 191 7.77 8.80 13.52
N GLY A 192 6.73 9.61 13.32
CA GLY A 192 6.78 11.06 13.21
C GLY A 192 7.05 11.67 11.84
N LYS A 193 6.58 12.91 11.67
CA LYS A 193 6.94 13.88 10.62
C LYS A 193 7.90 14.91 11.24
N LYS A 194 9.16 14.54 11.51
CA LYS A 194 10.17 15.54 11.90
C LYS A 194 10.69 16.23 10.64
N GLU A 195 10.37 17.50 10.47
CA GLU A 195 11.01 18.33 9.44
C GLU A 195 12.54 18.42 9.66
N GLN A 196 13.02 18.23 10.90
CA GLN A 196 14.45 18.17 11.22
C GLN A 196 14.72 17.23 12.41
N GLY A 197 15.15 15.99 12.14
CA GLY A 197 15.65 15.06 13.16
C GLY A 197 15.69 13.60 12.69
N THR A 198 16.63 12.80 13.21
CA THR A 198 16.69 11.36 12.95
C THR A 198 15.43 10.68 13.47
N HIS A 199 14.65 10.07 12.57
CA HIS A 199 13.48 9.29 12.93
C HIS A 199 13.89 8.00 13.65
N GLU A 200 13.12 7.61 14.66
CA GLU A 200 13.35 6.37 15.39
C GLU A 200 12.73 5.22 14.59
N LEU A 201 13.55 4.55 13.79
CA LEU A 201 13.17 3.31 13.11
C LEU A 201 13.19 2.18 14.12
N GLN A 202 12.11 1.40 14.21
CA GLN A 202 12.05 0.25 15.11
C GLN A 202 11.63 -1.02 14.37
N ASP A 203 12.49 -2.03 14.43
CA ASP A 203 12.17 -3.39 13.99
C ASP A 203 11.14 -4.03 14.93
N ARG A 204 10.00 -4.42 14.38
CA ARG A 204 8.87 -5.05 15.07
C ARG A 204 8.38 -6.27 14.29
N GLN A 205 7.43 -6.98 14.88
CA GLN A 205 6.67 -8.02 14.19
C GLN A 205 5.30 -7.45 13.82
N PHE A 206 4.70 -7.91 12.73
CA PHE A 206 3.36 -7.45 12.35
C PHE A 206 2.32 -7.77 13.43
N LEU A 207 2.52 -8.87 14.16
CA LEU A 207 1.70 -9.25 15.31
C LEU A 207 1.75 -8.26 16.48
N ASP A 208 2.75 -7.37 16.53
CA ASP A 208 2.85 -6.31 17.54
C ASP A 208 1.88 -5.15 17.26
N LEU A 209 1.28 -5.07 16.06
CA LEU A 209 0.42 -3.97 15.62
C LEU A 209 -0.64 -3.54 16.65
N PRO A 210 -1.38 -4.45 17.33
CA PRO A 210 -2.36 -4.05 18.33
C PRO A 210 -1.73 -3.29 19.48
N SER A 211 -0.47 -3.56 19.84
CA SER A 211 0.23 -2.83 20.90
C SER A 211 0.79 -1.48 20.43
N LEU A 212 1.00 -1.30 19.11
CA LEU A 212 1.57 -0.09 18.53
C LEU A 212 0.52 1.02 18.31
N LEU A 213 -0.76 0.64 18.18
CA LEU A 213 -1.87 1.57 17.98
C LEU A 213 -2.61 1.86 19.29
N PRO A 214 -3.19 3.05 19.49
CA PRO A 214 -4.06 3.32 20.63
C PRO A 214 -5.39 2.56 20.49
N SER A 215 -6.01 2.20 21.61
CA SER A 215 -7.29 1.48 21.68
C SER A 215 -8.42 2.18 20.93
N ARG A 216 -8.38 3.52 20.86
CA ARG A 216 -9.35 4.35 20.13
C ARG A 216 -9.13 4.43 18.62
N ALA A 217 -8.10 3.79 18.07
CA ALA A 217 -7.80 3.83 16.64
C ALA A 217 -8.92 3.21 15.80
N HIS A 218 -9.01 3.65 14.56
CA HIS A 218 -9.95 3.14 13.56
C HIS A 218 -9.19 2.74 12.30
N LEU A 219 -9.14 1.45 12.00
CA LEU A 219 -8.52 0.92 10.78
C LEU A 219 -9.54 0.85 9.65
N VAL A 220 -9.16 1.32 8.47
CA VAL A 220 -9.95 1.17 7.25
C VAL A 220 -9.26 0.18 6.32
N PHE A 221 -10.00 -0.78 5.79
CA PHE A 221 -9.46 -1.91 5.01
C PHE A 221 -10.09 -1.97 3.62
N ASN A 222 -9.27 -2.22 2.58
CA ASN A 222 -9.80 -2.59 1.28
C ASN A 222 -10.24 -4.06 1.24
N GLU A 223 -11.54 -4.34 1.14
CA GLU A 223 -12.12 -5.70 1.13
C GLU A 223 -12.29 -6.31 -0.27
N SER A 224 -11.75 -5.65 -1.31
CA SER A 224 -11.82 -6.12 -2.69
C SER A 224 -11.29 -7.55 -2.86
N LYS A 225 -12.03 -8.37 -3.60
CA LYS A 225 -11.61 -9.73 -3.93
C LYS A 225 -10.98 -9.79 -5.33
N VAL A 226 -9.85 -10.50 -5.41
CA VAL A 226 -9.09 -10.70 -6.64
C VAL A 226 -9.82 -11.72 -7.51
N ILE A 227 -9.94 -11.41 -8.79
CA ILE A 227 -10.46 -12.34 -9.79
C ILE A 227 -9.34 -13.05 -10.51
N SER A 228 -9.62 -14.29 -10.94
CA SER A 228 -8.77 -15.05 -11.84
C SER A 228 -8.83 -14.48 -13.26
N ALA A 229 -8.39 -13.23 -13.43
CA ALA A 229 -8.47 -12.45 -14.67
C ALA A 229 -7.41 -12.82 -15.72
N ARG A 230 -6.56 -13.82 -15.50
CA ARG A 230 -5.54 -14.25 -16.47
C ARG A 230 -5.99 -15.54 -17.16
N MET A 231 -6.14 -15.55 -18.48
CA MET A 231 -6.46 -16.75 -19.25
C MET A 231 -5.37 -17.05 -20.27
N PHE A 232 -5.11 -18.33 -20.50
CA PHE A 232 -4.24 -18.80 -21.58
C PHE A 232 -5.10 -19.37 -22.69
N ALA A 233 -4.98 -18.84 -23.91
CA ALA A 233 -5.85 -19.18 -25.03
C ALA A 233 -5.02 -19.50 -26.28
N HIS A 234 -5.60 -20.19 -27.26
CA HIS A 234 -4.91 -20.58 -28.48
C HIS A 234 -5.72 -20.15 -29.71
N ARG A 235 -5.03 -19.63 -30.75
CA ARG A 235 -5.69 -19.29 -32.03
C ARG A 235 -6.12 -20.57 -32.76
N ASP A 236 -5.22 -21.53 -32.84
CA ASP A 236 -5.42 -22.87 -33.39
C ASP A 236 -5.01 -23.92 -32.36
N ALA A 237 -5.61 -25.12 -32.38
CA ALA A 237 -5.35 -26.17 -31.38
C ALA A 237 -3.87 -26.63 -31.30
N SER A 238 -3.09 -26.40 -32.35
CA SER A 238 -1.65 -26.68 -32.42
C SER A 238 -0.75 -25.44 -32.30
N GLY A 239 -1.35 -24.25 -32.12
CA GLY A 239 -0.65 -22.97 -32.07
C GLY A 239 -0.08 -22.61 -30.69
N PRO A 240 0.80 -21.59 -30.63
CA PRO A 240 1.35 -21.12 -29.36
C PRO A 240 0.23 -20.61 -28.44
N SER A 241 0.42 -20.80 -27.14
CA SER A 241 -0.49 -20.23 -26.14
C SER A 241 -0.32 -18.71 -26.09
N VAL A 242 -1.43 -18.01 -25.96
CA VAL A 242 -1.55 -16.56 -25.89
C VAL A 242 -2.14 -16.20 -24.55
N GLU A 243 -1.44 -15.34 -23.83
CA GLU A 243 -1.93 -14.82 -22.56
C GLU A 243 -2.90 -13.66 -22.80
N VAL A 244 -4.08 -13.76 -22.18
CA VAL A 244 -5.11 -12.72 -22.15
C VAL A 244 -5.33 -12.31 -20.69
N MET A 245 -5.03 -11.06 -20.37
CA MET A 245 -5.24 -10.46 -19.05
C MET A 245 -6.43 -9.52 -19.09
N PHE A 246 -7.51 -9.84 -18.38
CA PHE A 246 -8.72 -9.02 -18.34
C PHE A 246 -8.54 -7.87 -17.33
N LEU A 247 -8.84 -6.65 -17.76
CA LEU A 247 -8.59 -5.42 -16.99
C LEU A 247 -9.86 -4.91 -16.31
N ALA A 248 -10.91 -4.67 -17.10
CA ALA A 248 -12.18 -4.10 -16.66
C ALA A 248 -13.27 -4.37 -17.70
N PRO A 249 -14.56 -4.40 -17.33
CA PRO A 249 -15.64 -4.46 -18.30
C PRO A 249 -15.64 -3.20 -19.19
N HIS A 250 -15.99 -3.38 -20.47
CA HIS A 250 -16.07 -2.30 -21.45
C HIS A 250 -17.52 -1.88 -21.64
N SER A 251 -17.84 -0.62 -21.33
CA SER A 251 -19.20 -0.07 -21.47
C SER A 251 -19.36 0.65 -22.81
N GLN A 252 -20.17 0.06 -23.70
CA GLN A 252 -20.69 0.73 -24.89
C GLN A 252 -22.22 0.54 -24.95
N ALA A 253 -22.96 1.24 -24.07
CA ALA A 253 -24.40 1.57 -24.14
C ALA A 253 -25.01 1.71 -22.73
N GLU A 254 -26.11 2.47 -22.63
CA GLU A 254 -26.89 2.82 -21.42
C GLU A 254 -27.47 1.64 -20.59
N ARG A 255 -27.14 0.37 -20.90
CA ARG A 255 -27.66 -0.84 -20.21
C ARG A 255 -26.60 -1.90 -19.83
N LEU A 256 -25.32 -1.62 -20.07
CA LEU A 256 -24.22 -2.54 -19.75
C LEU A 256 -23.61 -2.21 -18.38
N PRO A 257 -23.09 -3.21 -17.64
CA PRO A 257 -22.52 -3.00 -16.32
C PRO A 257 -21.36 -2.00 -16.38
N THR A 258 -21.34 -1.06 -15.43
CA THR A 258 -20.34 0.02 -15.39
C THR A 258 -19.13 -0.31 -14.51
N ASN A 259 -19.17 -1.44 -13.80
CA ASN A 259 -18.10 -1.93 -12.94
C ASN A 259 -17.99 -3.45 -12.98
N ALA A 260 -16.82 -3.97 -12.56
CA ALA A 260 -16.49 -5.39 -12.62
C ALA A 260 -17.43 -6.26 -11.76
N ALA A 261 -17.80 -5.79 -10.56
CA ALA A 261 -18.69 -6.53 -9.67
C ALA A 261 -20.04 -6.84 -10.34
N GLU A 262 -20.67 -5.84 -10.95
CA GLU A 262 -21.93 -6.03 -11.67
C GLU A 262 -21.78 -6.93 -12.90
N ALA A 263 -20.67 -6.79 -13.64
CA ALA A 263 -20.39 -7.63 -14.80
C ALA A 263 -20.21 -9.11 -14.41
N LEU A 264 -19.55 -9.37 -13.29
CA LEU A 264 -19.26 -10.71 -12.80
C LEU A 264 -20.53 -11.49 -12.41
N HIS A 265 -21.59 -10.81 -11.97
CA HIS A 265 -22.89 -11.42 -11.64
C HIS A 265 -23.85 -11.54 -12.84
N ARG A 266 -23.41 -11.20 -14.05
CA ARG A 266 -24.18 -11.36 -15.29
C ARG A 266 -23.63 -12.51 -16.14
N ALA A 267 -24.45 -12.99 -17.09
CA ALA A 267 -24.05 -14.01 -18.05
C ALA A 267 -22.76 -13.59 -18.79
N CYS A 268 -21.78 -14.48 -18.86
CA CYS A 268 -20.47 -14.27 -19.48
C CYS A 268 -20.57 -14.06 -20.99
N HIS A 269 -21.48 -14.80 -21.64
CA HIS A 269 -21.65 -14.78 -23.08
C HIS A 269 -22.04 -13.38 -23.59
N GLY A 270 -21.25 -12.85 -24.54
CA GLY A 270 -21.46 -11.57 -25.18
C GLY A 270 -20.92 -10.36 -24.42
N GLN A 271 -20.38 -10.54 -23.20
CA GLN A 271 -19.78 -9.43 -22.45
C GLN A 271 -18.53 -8.89 -23.13
N LEU A 272 -18.34 -7.57 -23.03
CA LEU A 272 -17.16 -6.87 -23.52
C LEU A 272 -16.25 -6.49 -22.35
N TRP A 273 -14.96 -6.69 -22.53
CA TRP A 273 -13.93 -6.41 -21.54
C TRP A 273 -12.74 -5.72 -22.19
N ASN A 274 -12.14 -4.75 -21.50
CA ASN A 274 -10.79 -4.30 -21.80
C ASN A 274 -9.82 -5.38 -21.33
N ALA A 275 -8.89 -5.78 -22.20
CA ALA A 275 -7.91 -6.82 -21.92
C ALA A 275 -6.55 -6.50 -22.55
N MET A 276 -5.48 -7.03 -21.96
CA MET A 276 -4.16 -7.08 -22.57
C MET A 276 -3.94 -8.47 -23.17
N ILE A 277 -3.44 -8.51 -24.39
CA ILE A 277 -3.12 -9.73 -25.11
C ILE A 277 -1.61 -9.73 -25.35
N ARG A 278 -0.89 -10.69 -24.77
CA ARG A 278 0.58 -10.82 -24.96
C ARG A 278 0.91 -11.48 -26.29
N MET A 279 0.44 -10.85 -27.37
CA MET A 279 0.74 -11.18 -28.75
C MET A 279 0.57 -9.89 -29.57
N PRO A 280 1.50 -9.56 -30.47
CA PRO A 280 1.34 -8.41 -31.35
C PRO A 280 0.23 -8.70 -32.37
N LEU A 281 -0.88 -7.98 -32.28
CA LEU A 281 -1.97 -8.01 -33.25
C LEU A 281 -1.99 -6.72 -34.07
N ARG A 282 -2.32 -6.85 -35.37
CA ARG A 282 -2.37 -5.72 -36.31
C ARG A 282 -3.80 -5.28 -36.65
N GLU A 283 -4.76 -6.19 -36.50
CA GLU A 283 -6.18 -5.96 -36.81
C GLU A 283 -7.08 -6.65 -35.79
N ALA A 284 -8.32 -6.15 -35.67
CA ALA A 284 -9.36 -6.79 -34.87
C ALA A 284 -9.96 -8.02 -35.60
N GLY A 285 -10.70 -8.85 -34.88
CA GLY A 285 -11.36 -10.06 -35.39
C GLY A 285 -10.64 -11.37 -35.07
N ALA A 286 -9.49 -11.33 -34.38
CA ALA A 286 -8.81 -12.53 -33.91
C ALA A 286 -9.66 -13.24 -32.83
N ILE A 287 -9.81 -14.57 -32.95
CA ILE A 287 -10.52 -15.39 -31.96
C ILE A 287 -9.53 -16.37 -31.34
N PHE A 288 -9.53 -16.44 -30.00
CA PHE A 288 -8.71 -17.35 -29.22
C PHE A 288 -9.59 -18.28 -28.40
N ASN A 289 -9.33 -19.59 -28.48
CA ASN A 289 -10.06 -20.60 -27.72
C ASN A 289 -9.34 -20.88 -26.41
N VAL A 290 -10.07 -20.83 -25.29
CA VAL A 290 -9.53 -21.14 -23.97
C VAL A 290 -9.64 -22.65 -23.75
N PRO A 291 -8.54 -23.36 -23.50
CA PRO A 291 -8.56 -24.79 -23.27
C PRO A 291 -9.32 -25.10 -21.98
N SER A 292 -10.15 -26.14 -22.02
CA SER A 292 -11.08 -26.50 -20.95
C SER A 292 -11.09 -28.01 -20.74
N LYS A 293 -11.18 -28.44 -19.48
CA LYS A 293 -11.51 -29.82 -19.11
C LYS A 293 -13.03 -30.05 -18.94
N SER A 294 -13.82 -28.99 -18.98
CA SER A 294 -15.28 -28.98 -18.89
C SER A 294 -15.93 -29.20 -20.27
N SER A 295 -17.21 -29.60 -20.28
CA SER A 295 -18.02 -29.62 -21.52
C SER A 295 -18.28 -28.22 -22.07
N THR A 296 -18.13 -27.18 -21.24
CA THR A 296 -18.30 -25.77 -21.63
C THR A 296 -17.06 -25.25 -22.36
N LYS A 297 -17.29 -24.63 -23.52
CA LYS A 297 -16.26 -23.99 -24.35
C LYS A 297 -16.31 -22.46 -24.18
N LEU A 298 -15.15 -21.85 -23.99
CA LEU A 298 -14.99 -20.40 -23.93
C LEU A 298 -14.02 -19.95 -25.02
N SER A 299 -14.37 -18.85 -25.70
CA SER A 299 -13.49 -18.18 -26.65
C SER A 299 -13.49 -16.67 -26.42
N VAL A 300 -12.38 -16.04 -26.74
CA VAL A 300 -12.13 -14.61 -26.61
C VAL A 300 -11.95 -14.03 -28.00
N GLU A 301 -12.86 -13.14 -28.40
CA GLU A 301 -12.82 -12.46 -29.70
C GLU A 301 -12.32 -11.03 -29.53
N VAL A 302 -11.31 -10.63 -30.30
CA VAL A 302 -10.79 -9.26 -30.31
C VAL A 302 -11.72 -8.38 -31.13
N VAL A 303 -12.46 -7.49 -30.48
CA VAL A 303 -13.43 -6.60 -31.14
C VAL A 303 -12.78 -5.30 -31.62
N GLN A 304 -11.86 -4.75 -30.82
CA GLN A 304 -11.20 -3.48 -31.13
C GLN A 304 -9.79 -3.49 -30.56
N LEU A 305 -8.81 -3.00 -31.33
CA LEU A 305 -7.47 -2.72 -30.83
C LEU A 305 -7.41 -1.29 -30.29
N SER A 306 -6.81 -1.11 -29.11
CA SER A 306 -6.70 0.18 -28.43
C SER A 306 -5.30 0.76 -28.57
N SER A 307 -4.28 0.04 -28.10
CA SER A 307 -2.90 0.53 -28.05
C SER A 307 -1.88 -0.61 -28.07
N LYS A 308 -0.62 -0.30 -28.39
CA LYS A 308 0.49 -1.25 -28.21
C LYS A 308 0.87 -1.34 -26.73
N TRP A 309 1.10 -2.55 -26.24
CA TRP A 309 1.61 -2.81 -24.91
C TRP A 309 3.07 -3.24 -24.98
N VAL A 310 3.94 -2.55 -24.26
CA VAL A 310 5.37 -2.87 -24.15
C VAL A 310 5.71 -2.94 -22.67
N GLU A 311 6.28 -4.06 -22.26
CA GLU A 311 6.71 -4.34 -20.89
C GLU A 311 8.18 -4.81 -20.91
N GLU A 312 8.99 -4.26 -20.02
CA GLU A 312 10.43 -4.49 -20.02
C GLU A 312 10.76 -5.94 -19.61
N GLY A 313 11.43 -6.68 -20.50
CA GLY A 313 11.76 -8.08 -20.28
C GLY A 313 10.67 -9.08 -20.69
N GLU A 314 9.58 -8.62 -21.30
CA GLU A 314 8.50 -9.48 -21.79
C GLU A 314 8.17 -9.29 -23.28
N SER A 315 7.42 -10.24 -23.85
CA SER A 315 6.96 -10.21 -25.24
C SER A 315 5.93 -9.12 -25.50
N GLU A 316 6.13 -8.35 -26.58
CA GLU A 316 5.21 -7.29 -27.02
C GLU A 316 3.76 -7.76 -27.12
N GLY A 317 2.83 -6.92 -26.67
CA GLY A 317 1.39 -7.19 -26.66
C GLY A 317 0.55 -6.04 -27.20
N VAL A 318 -0.77 -6.20 -27.12
CA VAL A 318 -1.75 -5.16 -27.45
C VAL A 318 -2.79 -5.05 -26.36
N GLU A 319 -3.23 -3.82 -26.11
CA GLU A 319 -4.45 -3.55 -25.37
C GLU A 319 -5.63 -3.57 -26.35
N ALA A 320 -6.69 -4.28 -25.98
CA ALA A 320 -7.84 -4.50 -26.85
C ALA A 320 -9.15 -4.60 -26.07
N VAL A 321 -10.25 -4.28 -26.73
CA VAL A 321 -11.59 -4.67 -26.29
C VAL A 321 -11.85 -6.08 -26.81
N VAL A 322 -12.17 -7.00 -25.90
CA VAL A 322 -12.46 -8.39 -26.20
C VAL A 322 -13.90 -8.75 -25.84
N ARG A 323 -14.50 -9.65 -26.62
CA ARG A 323 -15.81 -10.26 -26.34
C ARG A 323 -15.61 -11.69 -25.83
N LEU A 324 -16.29 -12.01 -24.73
CA LEU A 324 -16.36 -13.37 -24.20
C LEU A 324 -17.49 -14.15 -24.87
N ASN A 325 -17.16 -15.26 -25.51
CA ASN A 325 -18.10 -16.13 -26.21
C ASN A 325 -18.12 -17.50 -25.53
N CYS A 326 -19.17 -17.78 -24.75
CA CYS A 326 -19.35 -19.03 -24.01
C CYS A 326 -20.39 -19.94 -24.69
N SER A 327 -20.16 -21.26 -24.73
CA SER A 327 -21.14 -22.21 -25.27
C SER A 327 -22.38 -22.39 -24.38
N ASP A 328 -22.26 -22.09 -23.09
CA ASP A 328 -23.37 -22.00 -22.14
C ASP A 328 -23.71 -20.51 -21.91
N PRO A 329 -24.84 -20.01 -22.46
CA PRO A 329 -25.23 -18.62 -22.32
C PRO A 329 -25.66 -18.22 -20.90
N SER A 330 -25.90 -19.20 -20.01
CA SER A 330 -26.34 -18.95 -18.63
C SER A 330 -25.19 -18.85 -17.63
N LEU A 331 -23.98 -19.29 -18.00
CA LEU A 331 -22.80 -19.25 -17.15
C LEU A 331 -22.45 -17.81 -16.78
N LEU A 332 -22.29 -17.53 -15.48
CA LEU A 332 -21.92 -16.21 -15.01
C LEU A 332 -20.45 -15.90 -15.34
N ALA A 333 -20.12 -14.62 -15.51
CA ALA A 333 -18.74 -14.21 -15.75
C ALA A 333 -17.83 -14.60 -14.57
N SER A 334 -18.27 -14.46 -13.32
CA SER A 334 -17.52 -14.92 -12.14
C SER A 334 -17.17 -16.40 -12.20
N GLU A 335 -18.11 -17.24 -12.60
CA GLU A 335 -17.92 -18.69 -12.76
C GLU A 335 -16.97 -19.00 -13.92
N ALA A 336 -17.08 -18.26 -15.02
CA ALA A 336 -16.15 -18.41 -16.15
C ALA A 336 -14.71 -18.03 -15.76
N PHE A 337 -14.50 -16.88 -15.10
CA PHE A 337 -13.19 -16.49 -14.60
C PHE A 337 -12.66 -17.52 -13.58
N GLY A 338 -13.50 -18.05 -12.69
CA GLY A 338 -13.12 -19.10 -11.75
C GLY A 338 -12.75 -20.43 -12.41
N GLN A 339 -13.44 -20.82 -13.49
CA GLN A 339 -13.22 -22.10 -14.19
C GLN A 339 -12.05 -22.07 -15.18
N PHE A 340 -11.87 -20.96 -15.90
CA PHE A 340 -10.95 -20.84 -17.02
C PHE A 340 -9.75 -19.94 -16.74
N GLY A 341 -9.83 -19.14 -15.66
CA GLY A 341 -8.82 -18.17 -15.32
C GLY A 341 -7.82 -18.66 -14.28
N HIS A 342 -6.71 -17.94 -14.23
CA HIS A 342 -5.63 -18.06 -13.26
C HIS A 342 -5.49 -16.73 -12.51
N ILE A 343 -4.93 -16.79 -11.30
CA ILE A 343 -4.61 -15.57 -10.57
C ILE A 343 -3.52 -14.78 -11.29
N PRO A 344 -3.75 -13.49 -11.54
CA PRO A 344 -2.76 -12.60 -12.11
C PRO A 344 -1.74 -12.19 -11.04
N LEU A 345 -0.63 -12.93 -10.96
CA LEU A 345 0.50 -12.51 -10.13
C LEU A 345 1.23 -11.33 -10.76
N PRO A 346 1.80 -10.41 -9.95
CA PRO A 346 2.61 -9.32 -10.45
C PRO A 346 3.84 -9.82 -11.23
N PRO A 347 4.24 -9.15 -12.32
CA PRO A 347 5.30 -9.59 -13.22
C PRO A 347 6.67 -9.75 -12.53
N TYR A 348 6.96 -8.91 -11.53
CA TYR A 348 8.22 -8.98 -10.76
C TYR A 348 8.38 -10.27 -9.95
N MET A 349 7.32 -11.07 -9.73
CA MET A 349 7.44 -12.36 -9.05
C MET A 349 8.17 -13.41 -9.90
N ARG A 350 8.20 -13.23 -11.23
CA ARG A 350 8.91 -14.09 -12.21
C ARG A 350 8.62 -15.59 -12.02
N ARG A 351 7.37 -15.94 -11.71
CA ARG A 351 6.87 -17.31 -11.62
C ARG A 351 5.40 -17.38 -11.99
N ASP A 352 4.95 -18.57 -12.37
CA ASP A 352 3.52 -18.83 -12.56
C ASP A 352 2.80 -18.97 -11.22
N ALA A 353 1.48 -18.75 -11.27
CA ALA A 353 0.60 -18.94 -10.12
C ALA A 353 0.47 -20.43 -9.78
N GLU A 354 0.67 -20.74 -8.50
CA GLU A 354 0.46 -22.06 -7.92
C GLU A 354 -0.95 -22.16 -7.33
N ALA A 355 -1.40 -23.39 -7.02
CA ALA A 355 -2.73 -23.60 -6.46
C ALA A 355 -2.95 -22.88 -5.12
N THR A 356 -1.89 -22.70 -4.32
CA THR A 356 -1.95 -21.98 -3.03
C THR A 356 -2.14 -20.48 -3.20
N ASP A 357 -1.74 -19.88 -4.33
CA ASP A 357 -1.90 -18.44 -4.57
C ASP A 357 -3.38 -18.01 -4.60
N LEU A 358 -4.30 -18.94 -4.93
CA LEU A 358 -5.76 -18.73 -4.82
C LEU A 358 -6.19 -18.29 -3.41
N GLN A 359 -5.48 -18.76 -2.39
CA GLN A 359 -5.72 -18.41 -1.00
C GLN A 359 -4.73 -17.35 -0.50
N ASP A 360 -3.46 -17.44 -0.91
CA ASP A 360 -2.39 -16.60 -0.40
C ASP A 360 -2.40 -15.18 -0.98
N TYR A 361 -2.81 -15.02 -2.23
CA TYR A 361 -2.99 -13.70 -2.86
C TYR A 361 -4.37 -13.10 -2.58
N GLN A 362 -4.92 -13.40 -1.40
CA GLN A 362 -6.20 -12.86 -0.93
C GLN A 362 -6.16 -12.52 0.56
N THR A 363 -6.77 -11.40 0.92
CA THR A 363 -6.99 -11.00 2.32
C THR A 363 -8.03 -11.89 2.98
N VAL A 364 -7.89 -12.16 4.29
CA VAL A 364 -8.83 -13.02 5.04
C VAL A 364 -10.24 -12.45 5.16
N TYR A 365 -10.39 -11.14 4.95
CA TYR A 365 -11.63 -10.39 5.05
C TYR A 365 -12.18 -9.97 3.68
N ALA A 366 -11.68 -10.54 2.59
CA ALA A 366 -12.21 -10.29 1.26
C ALA A 366 -13.64 -10.82 1.14
N LYS A 367 -14.53 -10.03 0.54
CA LYS A 367 -15.92 -10.45 0.36
C LYS A 367 -16.21 -10.93 -1.06
N GLU A 368 -17.16 -11.86 -1.17
CA GLU A 368 -17.60 -12.43 -2.45
C GLU A 368 -18.35 -11.41 -3.32
N ASP A 369 -19.13 -10.53 -2.70
CA ASP A 369 -19.86 -9.43 -3.36
C ASP A 369 -18.95 -8.26 -3.78
N ALA A 370 -17.72 -8.20 -3.27
CA ALA A 370 -16.68 -7.23 -3.64
C ALA A 370 -15.68 -7.77 -4.68
N CYS A 371 -16.11 -8.77 -5.46
CA CYS A 371 -15.32 -9.39 -6.53
C CYS A 371 -15.12 -8.43 -7.70
N GLY A 372 -13.86 -8.29 -8.16
CA GLY A 372 -13.58 -7.44 -9.34
C GLY A 372 -12.20 -6.80 -9.39
N SER A 373 -11.33 -7.07 -8.40
CA SER A 373 -9.95 -6.56 -8.43
C SER A 373 -9.06 -7.48 -9.25
N VAL A 374 -8.13 -6.92 -10.03
CA VAL A 374 -7.08 -7.71 -10.69
C VAL A 374 -5.90 -7.92 -9.73
N ALA A 375 -5.60 -6.96 -8.86
CA ALA A 375 -4.52 -7.08 -7.89
C ALA A 375 -5.04 -7.15 -6.44
N ALA A 376 -4.33 -7.87 -5.58
CA ALA A 376 -4.67 -7.94 -4.16
C ALA A 376 -4.32 -6.64 -3.43
N PRO A 377 -5.11 -6.20 -2.42
CA PRO A 377 -4.68 -5.16 -1.50
C PRO A 377 -3.59 -5.72 -0.57
N THR A 378 -2.33 -5.65 -1.02
CA THR A 378 -1.22 -6.42 -0.45
C THR A 378 -0.90 -6.11 1.00
N ALA A 379 -1.15 -4.89 1.46
CA ALA A 379 -0.96 -4.51 2.86
C ALA A 379 -1.91 -5.25 3.80
N GLY A 380 -3.06 -5.68 3.27
CA GLY A 380 -4.04 -6.50 3.97
C GLY A 380 -3.62 -7.95 4.15
N LEU A 381 -2.67 -8.46 3.36
CA LEU A 381 -2.27 -9.88 3.38
C LEU A 381 -1.59 -10.27 4.70
N HIS A 382 -1.02 -9.30 5.42
CA HIS A 382 -0.39 -9.49 6.72
C HIS A 382 -1.40 -9.79 7.85
N PHE A 383 -2.68 -9.50 7.64
CA PHE A 383 -3.71 -9.74 8.65
C PHE A 383 -4.19 -11.19 8.63
N THR A 384 -4.37 -11.73 9.84
CA THR A 384 -4.98 -13.02 10.11
C THR A 384 -6.22 -12.82 10.97
N ASP A 385 -7.13 -13.80 10.98
CA ASP A 385 -8.33 -13.74 11.83
C ASP A 385 -7.98 -13.60 13.31
N GLU A 386 -6.90 -14.26 13.76
CA GLU A 386 -6.38 -14.12 15.12
C GLU A 386 -5.97 -12.69 15.44
N LEU A 387 -5.25 -12.03 14.53
CA LEU A 387 -4.79 -10.66 14.70
C LEU A 387 -5.96 -9.67 14.69
N LEU A 388 -6.92 -9.87 13.79
CA LEU A 388 -8.14 -9.07 13.71
C LEU A 388 -8.97 -9.19 15.01
N GLY A 389 -9.08 -10.40 15.56
CA GLY A 389 -9.72 -10.63 16.86
C GLY A 389 -9.01 -9.90 18.01
N LYS A 390 -7.67 -9.84 18.01
CA LYS A 390 -6.90 -9.08 19.01
C LYS A 390 -7.11 -7.56 18.90
N LEU A 391 -7.21 -7.04 17.68
CA LEU A 391 -7.50 -5.62 17.45
C LEU A 391 -8.90 -5.26 17.99
N GLU A 392 -9.89 -6.08 17.68
CA GLU A 392 -11.26 -5.90 18.16
C GLU A 392 -11.37 -6.00 19.69
N ALA A 393 -10.71 -6.99 20.29
CA ALA A 393 -10.65 -7.15 21.75
C ALA A 393 -9.99 -5.94 22.46
N LYS A 394 -9.10 -5.22 21.77
CA LYS A 394 -8.50 -3.97 22.27
C LYS A 394 -9.45 -2.77 22.13
N GLY A 395 -10.55 -2.88 21.39
CA GLY A 395 -11.50 -1.80 21.12
C GLY A 395 -11.19 -1.00 19.86
N ILE A 396 -10.25 -1.45 19.04
CA ILE A 396 -9.89 -0.80 17.76
C ILE A 396 -11.01 -1.05 16.76
N ARG A 397 -11.54 0.04 16.18
CA ARG A 397 -12.63 -0.03 15.20
C ARG A 397 -12.12 -0.42 13.81
N ARG A 398 -13.02 -0.99 13.01
CA ARG A 398 -12.73 -1.44 11.65
C ARG A 398 -13.86 -1.01 10.72
N SER A 399 -13.53 -0.42 9.58
CA SER A 399 -14.49 -0.14 8.50
C SER A 399 -13.97 -0.66 7.16
N PRO A 400 -14.84 -1.29 6.35
CA PRO A 400 -14.47 -1.70 5.00
C PRO A 400 -14.58 -0.56 4.00
N VAL A 401 -13.77 -0.65 2.95
CA VAL A 401 -13.92 0.08 1.69
C VAL A 401 -13.66 -0.90 0.56
N THR A 402 -14.26 -0.69 -0.61
CA THR A 402 -13.98 -1.49 -1.80
C THR A 402 -13.32 -0.60 -2.83
N LEU A 403 -12.10 -0.90 -3.23
CA LEU A 403 -11.44 -0.31 -4.39
C LEU A 403 -10.96 -1.43 -5.29
N HIS A 404 -11.51 -1.50 -6.51
CA HIS A 404 -11.07 -2.48 -7.50
C HIS A 404 -9.78 -1.98 -8.15
N VAL A 405 -8.70 -2.71 -7.92
CA VAL A 405 -7.37 -2.39 -8.44
C VAL A 405 -7.24 -3.01 -9.83
N GLY A 406 -7.08 -2.17 -10.85
CA GLY A 406 -6.88 -2.64 -12.23
C GLY A 406 -5.44 -3.10 -12.49
N ALA A 407 -5.18 -3.80 -13.60
CA ALA A 407 -3.82 -4.24 -13.93
C ALA A 407 -2.85 -3.08 -14.26
N GLY A 408 -3.37 -1.87 -14.47
CA GLY A 408 -2.56 -0.65 -14.64
C GLY A 408 -1.63 -0.36 -13.46
N THR A 409 -1.93 -0.88 -12.27
CA THR A 409 -1.03 -0.81 -11.10
C THR A 409 0.30 -1.55 -11.29
N PHE A 410 0.38 -2.49 -12.24
CA PHE A 410 1.62 -3.21 -12.54
C PHE A 410 2.54 -2.45 -13.50
N ARG A 411 2.10 -1.32 -14.04
CA ARG A 411 2.88 -0.56 -15.02
C ARG A 411 3.98 0.26 -14.31
N PRO A 412 5.27 0.03 -14.61
CA PRO A 412 6.34 0.88 -14.09
C PRO A 412 6.18 2.32 -14.56
N VAL A 413 6.54 3.29 -13.73
CA VAL A 413 6.56 4.70 -14.15
C VAL A 413 7.83 4.92 -14.97
N THR A 414 7.70 4.97 -16.29
CA THR A 414 8.83 5.24 -17.20
C THR A 414 9.09 6.74 -17.41
N ALA A 415 8.20 7.59 -16.90
CA ALA A 415 8.28 9.04 -16.98
C ALA A 415 9.37 9.59 -16.05
N LYS A 416 10.08 10.64 -16.49
CA LYS A 416 11.11 11.28 -15.65
C LYS A 416 10.50 12.17 -14.58
N GLN A 417 9.36 12.78 -14.93
CA GLN A 417 8.56 13.63 -14.05
C GLN A 417 7.22 12.97 -13.82
N VAL A 418 6.69 13.07 -12.60
CA VAL A 418 5.38 12.49 -12.30
C VAL A 418 4.24 13.15 -13.10
N SER A 419 4.42 14.41 -13.50
CA SER A 419 3.49 15.17 -14.36
C SER A 419 3.24 14.51 -15.72
N GLU A 420 4.23 13.77 -16.22
CA GLU A 420 4.18 13.06 -17.50
C GLU A 420 3.53 11.65 -17.36
N HIS A 421 3.29 11.19 -16.12
CA HIS A 421 2.66 9.90 -15.86
C HIS A 421 1.13 10.06 -15.71
N ALA A 422 0.38 9.35 -16.55
CA ALA A 422 -1.07 9.25 -16.43
C ALA A 422 -1.45 8.14 -15.45
N MET A 423 -2.13 8.50 -14.36
CA MET A 423 -2.69 7.56 -13.41
C MET A 423 -3.90 6.84 -14.01
N HIS A 424 -4.00 5.54 -13.71
CA HIS A 424 -5.19 4.78 -14.04
C HIS A 424 -6.36 5.17 -13.13
N THR A 425 -7.54 5.25 -13.73
CA THR A 425 -8.80 5.46 -12.99
C THR A 425 -9.25 4.15 -12.37
N GLU A 426 -9.51 4.16 -11.08
CA GLU A 426 -10.01 3.01 -10.32
C GLU A 426 -11.40 3.31 -9.75
N SER A 427 -12.26 2.30 -9.69
CA SER A 427 -13.60 2.42 -9.12
C SER A 427 -13.60 2.03 -7.65
N PHE A 428 -14.25 2.82 -6.82
CA PHE A 428 -14.45 2.53 -5.41
C PHE A 428 -15.93 2.54 -5.02
N SER A 429 -16.23 1.86 -3.93
CA SER A 429 -17.47 2.02 -3.16
C SER A 429 -17.21 1.91 -1.67
N MET A 430 -18.07 2.54 -0.89
CA MET A 430 -18.09 2.43 0.57
C MET A 430 -19.53 2.45 1.06
N GLU A 431 -19.90 1.51 1.92
CA GLU A 431 -21.23 1.50 2.54
C GLU A 431 -21.43 2.76 3.37
N VAL A 432 -22.64 3.33 3.33
CA VAL A 432 -22.95 4.57 4.07
C VAL A 432 -22.67 4.42 5.57
N PRO A 433 -23.04 3.32 6.26
CA PRO A 433 -22.70 3.13 7.68
C PRO A 433 -21.20 3.12 7.97
N ALA A 434 -20.39 2.54 7.08
CA ALA A 434 -18.94 2.51 7.22
C ALA A 434 -18.34 3.93 7.06
N LEU A 435 -18.83 4.69 6.07
CA LEU A 435 -18.42 6.08 5.85
C LEU A 435 -18.79 6.98 7.04
N GLU A 436 -19.98 6.80 7.62
CA GLU A 436 -20.41 7.50 8.83
C GLU A 436 -19.52 7.20 10.04
N GLU A 437 -19.07 5.96 10.19
CA GLU A 437 -18.18 5.57 11.27
C GLU A 437 -16.79 6.22 11.13
N VAL A 438 -16.30 6.39 9.90
CA VAL A 438 -15.09 7.18 9.63
C VAL A 438 -15.31 8.66 9.94
N ALA A 439 -16.41 9.26 9.47
CA ALA A 439 -16.76 10.66 9.75
C ALA A 439 -16.86 10.93 11.26
N LYS A 440 -17.52 10.02 12.00
CA LYS A 440 -17.60 10.05 13.46
C LYS A 440 -16.24 9.92 14.13
N SER A 441 -15.38 9.05 13.61
CA SER A 441 -14.03 8.87 14.14
C SER A 441 -13.19 10.14 14.01
N LEU A 442 -13.27 10.82 12.87
CA LEU A 442 -12.64 12.12 12.67
C LEU A 442 -13.20 13.18 13.63
N LYS A 443 -14.54 13.22 13.82
CA LYS A 443 -15.20 14.13 14.77
C LYS A 443 -14.75 13.90 16.21
N ASP A 444 -14.62 12.64 16.61
CA ASP A 444 -14.14 12.21 17.92
C ASP A 444 -12.60 12.31 18.07
N LYS A 445 -11.91 12.83 17.04
CA LYS A 445 -10.44 12.91 16.95
C LYS A 445 -9.75 11.57 17.17
N ARG A 446 -10.38 10.47 16.78
CA ARG A 446 -9.79 9.13 16.75
C ARG A 446 -8.84 9.04 15.55
N PRO A 447 -7.67 8.42 15.70
CA PRO A 447 -6.75 8.27 14.58
C PRO A 447 -7.31 7.27 13.57
N VAL A 448 -7.47 7.73 12.32
CA VAL A 448 -7.87 6.92 11.17
C VAL A 448 -6.60 6.37 10.51
N VAL A 449 -6.49 5.04 10.55
CA VAL A 449 -5.34 4.29 10.05
C VAL A 449 -5.75 3.60 8.75
N ALA A 450 -5.15 3.98 7.63
CA ALA A 450 -5.39 3.32 6.36
C ALA A 450 -4.54 2.05 6.23
N VAL A 451 -5.17 0.94 5.83
CA VAL A 451 -4.47 -0.31 5.52
C VAL A 451 -4.30 -0.43 4.01
N GLY A 452 -3.17 0.05 3.52
CA GLY A 452 -2.80 0.07 2.12
C GLY A 452 -2.97 1.44 1.45
N THR A 453 -2.13 1.69 0.46
CA THR A 453 -2.12 2.92 -0.36
C THR A 453 -3.41 3.14 -1.15
N THR A 454 -4.07 2.05 -1.56
CA THR A 454 -5.38 2.06 -2.22
C THR A 454 -6.46 2.64 -1.32
N THR A 455 -6.51 2.21 -0.05
CA THR A 455 -7.42 2.78 0.95
C THR A 455 -7.15 4.26 1.18
N VAL A 456 -5.88 4.68 1.22
CA VAL A 456 -5.51 6.10 1.32
C VAL A 456 -6.13 6.91 0.18
N ARG A 457 -5.91 6.49 -1.07
CA ARG A 457 -6.44 7.20 -2.24
C ARG A 457 -7.96 7.30 -2.20
N THR A 458 -8.66 6.24 -1.82
CA THR A 458 -10.13 6.26 -1.72
C THR A 458 -10.63 7.24 -0.65
N LEU A 459 -10.08 7.18 0.57
CA LEU A 459 -10.52 8.03 1.68
C LEU A 459 -10.25 9.51 1.39
N GLU A 460 -9.06 9.82 0.87
CA GLU A 460 -8.71 11.18 0.46
C GLU A 460 -9.60 11.65 -0.72
N SER A 461 -9.93 10.76 -1.66
CA SER A 461 -10.83 11.10 -2.77
C SER A 461 -12.25 11.41 -2.30
N LEU A 462 -12.78 10.63 -1.35
CA LEU A 462 -14.10 10.85 -0.76
C LEU A 462 -14.19 12.22 -0.07
N TYR A 463 -13.13 12.66 0.60
CA TYR A 463 -13.06 14.01 1.16
C TYR A 463 -13.20 15.08 0.08
N TRP A 464 -12.35 15.02 -0.96
CA TRP A 464 -12.36 16.02 -2.03
C TRP A 464 -13.68 16.06 -2.77
N LEU A 465 -14.24 14.89 -3.07
CA LEU A 465 -15.57 14.78 -3.69
C LEU A 465 -16.65 15.45 -2.85
N ALA A 466 -16.60 15.30 -1.52
CA ALA A 466 -17.57 15.89 -0.61
C ALA A 466 -17.35 17.38 -0.33
N SER A 467 -16.11 17.86 -0.46
CA SER A 467 -15.75 19.27 -0.27
C SER A 467 -16.19 20.16 -1.43
N ASN A 468 -16.49 19.60 -2.61
CA ASN A 468 -17.05 20.35 -3.73
C ASN A 468 -18.59 20.39 -3.68
N PRO A 469 -19.23 21.53 -3.32
CA PRO A 469 -20.68 21.61 -3.19
C PRO A 469 -21.43 21.55 -4.53
N GLN A 470 -20.74 21.67 -5.66
CA GLN A 470 -21.35 21.58 -6.99
C GLN A 470 -21.51 20.12 -7.46
N ARG A 471 -20.84 19.16 -6.81
CA ARG A 471 -20.94 17.74 -7.13
C ARG A 471 -22.12 17.12 -6.41
N SER A 472 -22.89 16.30 -7.13
CA SER A 472 -23.98 15.51 -6.56
C SER A 472 -23.82 14.04 -6.91
N LEU A 473 -24.23 13.17 -5.99
CA LEU A 473 -24.29 11.72 -6.18
C LEU A 473 -25.10 11.31 -7.43
N ALA A 474 -26.08 12.14 -7.85
CA ALA A 474 -26.91 11.88 -9.02
C ALA A 474 -26.15 11.97 -10.36
N GLN A 475 -25.02 12.69 -10.41
CA GLN A 475 -24.23 12.90 -11.63
C GLN A 475 -23.05 11.92 -11.77
N GLY A 476 -22.88 11.04 -10.78
CA GLY A 476 -21.71 10.17 -10.67
C GLY A 476 -20.50 10.90 -10.08
N LEU A 477 -19.71 10.19 -9.26
CA LEU A 477 -18.54 10.74 -8.60
C LEU A 477 -17.26 10.33 -9.33
N HIS A 478 -16.47 11.32 -9.79
CA HIS A 478 -15.14 11.09 -10.34
C HIS A 478 -14.16 12.15 -9.85
N LEU A 479 -13.04 11.74 -9.25
CA LEU A 479 -11.95 12.66 -8.91
C LEU A 479 -10.80 12.51 -9.91
N GLY A 480 -10.42 13.63 -10.53
CA GLY A 480 -9.29 13.71 -11.45
C GLY A 480 -7.93 13.59 -10.77
N GLN A 481 -6.89 13.35 -11.57
CA GLN A 481 -5.54 13.06 -11.10
C GLN A 481 -4.92 14.19 -10.25
N TRP A 482 -5.10 15.44 -10.69
CA TRP A 482 -4.53 16.63 -10.05
C TRP A 482 -5.60 17.53 -9.41
N GLU A 483 -6.86 17.10 -9.45
CA GLU A 483 -8.00 17.93 -9.04
C GLU A 483 -7.91 18.33 -7.56
N ALA A 484 -7.49 17.41 -6.69
CA ALA A 484 -7.30 17.69 -5.27
C ALA A 484 -6.34 18.84 -4.98
N TYR A 485 -5.28 19.02 -5.78
CA TYR A 485 -4.30 20.10 -5.59
C TYR A 485 -4.89 21.44 -5.98
N SER A 486 -5.63 21.48 -7.09
CA SER A 486 -6.32 22.69 -7.54
C SER A 486 -7.37 23.13 -6.51
N MET A 487 -8.14 22.16 -5.99
CA MET A 487 -9.13 22.40 -4.94
C MET A 487 -8.53 22.86 -3.61
N GLU A 488 -7.34 22.38 -3.22
CA GLU A 488 -6.64 22.85 -2.02
C GLU A 488 -6.27 24.33 -2.15
N GLU A 489 -5.70 24.72 -3.29
CA GLU A 489 -5.28 26.10 -3.55
C GLU A 489 -6.46 27.06 -3.67
N GLU A 490 -7.59 26.60 -4.22
CA GLU A 490 -8.87 27.34 -4.26
C GLU A 490 -9.53 27.46 -2.87
N GLY A 491 -8.97 26.84 -1.83
CA GLY A 491 -9.47 26.90 -0.46
C GLY A 491 -10.62 25.94 -0.16
N ALA A 492 -10.99 25.05 -1.08
CA ALA A 492 -12.01 24.02 -0.85
C ALA A 492 -11.56 23.00 0.21
N GLY A 493 -10.25 22.86 0.42
CA GLY A 493 -9.64 22.01 1.45
C GLY A 493 -9.76 22.53 2.90
N GLY A 494 -10.49 23.63 3.13
CA GLY A 494 -10.73 24.21 4.45
C GLY A 494 -11.88 23.56 5.24
N LEU A 495 -12.73 22.76 4.60
CA LEU A 495 -13.83 22.07 5.29
C LEU A 495 -13.27 20.96 6.20
N PRO A 496 -13.67 20.87 7.49
CA PRO A 496 -13.25 19.75 8.33
C PRO A 496 -13.67 18.41 7.74
N ALA A 497 -12.76 17.44 7.70
CA ALA A 497 -13.00 16.16 7.04
C ALA A 497 -14.20 15.39 7.60
N ALA A 498 -14.45 15.48 8.91
CA ALA A 498 -15.65 14.92 9.53
C ALA A 498 -16.95 15.49 8.94
N GLU A 499 -17.00 16.81 8.68
CA GLU A 499 -18.16 17.47 8.11
C GLU A 499 -18.32 17.16 6.63
N ALA A 500 -17.22 17.12 5.87
CA ALA A 500 -17.21 16.74 4.46
C ALA A 500 -17.81 15.35 4.28
N LEU A 501 -17.27 14.33 4.97
CA LEU A 501 -17.76 12.96 4.84
C LEU A 501 -19.20 12.81 5.33
N GLN A 502 -19.60 13.52 6.39
CA GLN A 502 -21.00 13.50 6.87
C GLN A 502 -21.97 14.08 5.83
N ARG A 503 -21.62 15.15 5.11
CA ARG A 503 -22.46 15.68 4.03
C ARG A 503 -22.73 14.65 2.96
N LEU A 504 -21.71 13.87 2.59
CA LEU A 504 -21.83 12.81 1.60
C LEU A 504 -22.77 11.69 2.08
N CYS A 505 -22.67 11.32 3.36
CA CYS A 505 -23.60 10.38 3.99
C CYS A 505 -25.04 10.89 3.98
N ASP A 506 -25.24 12.17 4.34
CA ASP A 506 -26.56 12.79 4.39
C ASP A 506 -27.20 12.88 2.99
N GLU A 507 -26.41 13.19 1.96
CA GLU A 507 -26.87 13.17 0.57
C GLU A 507 -27.24 11.75 0.11
N ALA A 508 -26.39 10.76 0.40
CA ALA A 508 -26.66 9.36 0.05
C ALA A 508 -27.97 8.89 0.67
N LYS A 509 -28.21 9.21 1.95
CA LYS A 509 -29.45 8.90 2.66
C LYS A 509 -30.66 9.61 2.07
N LYS A 510 -30.54 10.89 1.68
CA LYS A 510 -31.64 11.64 1.03
C LYS A 510 -32.07 11.01 -0.29
N VAL A 511 -31.11 10.47 -1.06
CA VAL A 511 -31.36 9.81 -2.35
C VAL A 511 -31.73 8.33 -2.17
N GLY A 512 -31.63 7.78 -0.96
CA GLY A 512 -31.96 6.39 -0.65
C GLY A 512 -30.87 5.38 -1.04
N LEU A 513 -29.63 5.81 -1.18
CA LEU A 513 -28.48 4.96 -1.49
C LEU A 513 -27.95 4.28 -0.23
N THR A 514 -27.58 3.00 -0.35
CA THR A 514 -26.96 2.21 0.73
C THR A 514 -25.44 2.29 0.73
N GLN A 515 -24.84 2.71 -0.40
CA GLN A 515 -23.41 2.91 -0.58
C GLN A 515 -23.12 4.16 -1.41
N VAL A 516 -21.95 4.74 -1.17
CA VAL A 516 -21.37 5.80 -2.00
C VAL A 516 -20.39 5.13 -2.96
N ALA A 517 -20.57 5.34 -4.26
CA ALA A 517 -19.70 4.78 -5.29
C ALA A 517 -19.17 5.87 -6.22
N GLY A 518 -17.97 5.66 -6.75
CA GLY A 518 -17.30 6.62 -7.62
C GLY A 518 -16.03 6.06 -8.24
N SER A 519 -15.24 6.95 -8.82
CA SER A 519 -13.93 6.61 -9.37
C SER A 519 -12.89 7.68 -9.05
N THR A 520 -11.62 7.28 -9.01
CA THR A 520 -10.51 8.18 -8.71
C THR A 520 -9.31 7.87 -9.58
N SER A 521 -8.68 8.93 -10.09
CA SER A 521 -7.35 8.90 -10.72
C SER A 521 -6.32 9.67 -9.88
N LEU A 522 -6.68 10.07 -8.65
CA LEU A 522 -5.85 10.90 -7.76
C LEU A 522 -4.42 10.37 -7.64
N CYS A 523 -3.43 11.21 -7.98
CA CYS A 523 -2.01 10.94 -7.79
C CYS A 523 -1.54 11.66 -6.52
N ILE A 524 -1.18 10.91 -5.47
CA ILE A 524 -0.66 11.48 -4.23
C ILE A 524 0.87 11.47 -4.31
N VAL A 525 1.48 12.65 -4.25
CA VAL A 525 2.93 12.85 -4.34
C VAL A 525 3.42 13.80 -3.23
N PRO A 526 4.74 13.87 -2.95
CA PRO A 526 5.28 14.75 -1.92
C PRO A 526 4.75 16.19 -2.00
N GLY A 527 4.34 16.74 -0.85
CA GLY A 527 3.66 18.03 -0.75
C GLY A 527 2.14 17.92 -0.55
N TYR A 528 1.55 16.74 -0.77
CA TYR A 528 0.12 16.51 -0.54
C TYR A 528 -0.29 16.65 0.93
N GLN A 529 -1.42 17.32 1.17
CA GLN A 529 -2.01 17.52 2.50
C GLN A 529 -3.09 16.46 2.79
N PHE A 530 -2.78 15.52 3.67
CA PHE A 530 -3.74 14.47 4.07
C PHE A 530 -4.87 15.05 4.91
N LYS A 531 -6.11 14.77 4.51
CA LYS A 531 -7.32 15.33 5.13
C LYS A 531 -8.03 14.30 6.00
N VAL A 532 -7.97 13.03 5.63
CA VAL A 532 -8.69 11.94 6.31
C VAL A 532 -7.74 11.01 7.03
N VAL A 533 -6.62 10.62 6.41
CA VAL A 533 -5.73 9.57 6.94
C VAL A 533 -4.67 10.17 7.86
N GLN A 534 -4.56 9.67 9.10
CA GLN A 534 -3.52 10.09 10.05
C GLN A 534 -2.34 9.13 10.12
N ASP A 535 -2.57 7.82 9.94
CA ASP A 535 -1.54 6.78 9.99
C ASP A 535 -1.69 5.78 8.83
N LEU A 536 -0.59 5.15 8.41
CA LEU A 536 -0.58 4.25 7.24
C LEU A 536 0.14 2.93 7.55
N VAL A 537 -0.54 1.81 7.27
CA VAL A 537 0.07 0.48 7.14
C VAL A 537 0.23 0.15 5.66
N THR A 538 1.43 -0.17 5.20
CA THR A 538 1.69 -0.53 3.79
C THR A 538 2.87 -1.50 3.64
N ASN A 539 3.09 -2.05 2.45
CA ASN A 539 4.29 -2.84 2.12
C ASN A 539 5.48 -1.92 1.79
N PHE A 540 6.66 -2.51 1.58
CA PHE A 540 7.75 -1.84 0.86
C PHE A 540 7.48 -1.85 -0.65
N HIS A 541 7.64 -0.70 -1.32
CA HIS A 541 7.29 -0.51 -2.72
C HIS A 541 8.50 -0.46 -3.64
N GLN A 542 8.32 -0.82 -4.91
CA GLN A 542 9.39 -0.80 -5.92
C GLN A 542 9.95 0.62 -6.10
N PRO A 543 11.26 0.78 -6.40
CA PRO A 543 11.77 2.05 -6.94
C PRO A 543 10.95 2.47 -8.17
N ASP A 544 10.91 3.77 -8.44
CA ASP A 544 10.20 4.33 -9.60
C ASP A 544 8.71 3.99 -9.68
N SER A 545 8.06 3.86 -8.52
CA SER A 545 6.61 3.61 -8.43
C SER A 545 5.85 4.81 -7.85
N THR A 546 4.64 5.05 -8.33
CA THR A 546 3.74 6.07 -7.75
C THR A 546 3.35 5.75 -6.31
N LEU A 547 3.36 4.46 -5.93
CA LEU A 547 3.15 4.02 -4.55
C LEU A 547 4.26 4.54 -3.63
N LEU A 548 5.51 4.53 -4.07
CA LEU A 548 6.64 5.07 -3.31
C LEU A 548 6.46 6.59 -3.10
N LEU A 549 6.00 7.32 -4.11
CA LEU A 549 5.69 8.75 -4.00
C LEU A 549 4.56 9.04 -3.00
N LEU A 550 3.51 8.21 -2.98
CA LEU A 550 2.43 8.35 -2.01
C LEU A 550 2.94 8.17 -0.58
N VAL A 551 3.77 7.16 -0.33
CA VAL A 551 4.39 6.98 0.98
C VAL A 551 5.35 8.13 1.30
N ALA A 552 6.10 8.62 0.30
CA ALA A 552 6.94 9.80 0.43
C ALA A 552 6.17 11.07 0.79
N ALA A 553 4.91 11.21 0.34
CA ALA A 553 4.03 12.29 0.74
C ALA A 553 3.55 12.16 2.19
N PHE A 554 3.35 10.92 2.64
CA PHE A 554 2.91 10.62 3.99
C PHE A 554 4.00 10.92 5.04
N THR A 555 5.27 10.75 4.66
CA THR A 555 6.44 11.06 5.48
C THR A 555 7.32 12.12 4.80
N SER A 556 8.63 12.17 5.09
CA SER A 556 9.58 12.95 4.30
C SER A 556 10.41 12.04 3.40
N ARG A 557 10.92 12.59 2.29
CA ARG A 557 11.87 11.89 1.40
C ARG A 557 13.04 11.27 2.18
N ALA A 558 13.66 12.05 3.07
CA ALA A 558 14.81 11.58 3.84
C ALA A 558 14.43 10.41 4.77
N THR A 559 13.27 10.50 5.41
CA THR A 559 12.74 9.44 6.28
C THR A 559 12.48 8.17 5.50
N LEU A 560 11.83 8.29 4.34
CA LEU A 560 11.52 7.17 3.48
C LEU A 560 12.79 6.46 3.02
N LEU A 561 13.75 7.19 2.45
CA LEU A 561 14.99 6.61 1.95
C LEU A 561 15.81 5.98 3.09
N ASN A 562 15.84 6.59 4.28
CA ASN A 562 16.48 5.99 5.45
C ASN A 562 15.78 4.71 5.92
N ALA A 563 14.45 4.68 5.93
CA ALA A 563 13.67 3.50 6.29
C ALA A 563 13.90 2.36 5.28
N TYR A 564 13.94 2.66 4.00
CA TYR A 564 14.18 1.69 2.93
C TYR A 564 15.63 1.20 2.93
N ALA A 565 16.61 2.08 3.16
CA ALA A 565 18.01 1.69 3.33
C ALA A 565 18.20 0.78 4.57
N HIS A 566 17.54 1.10 5.69
CA HIS A 566 17.50 0.23 6.86
C HIS A 566 16.88 -1.13 6.54
N ALA A 567 15.78 -1.14 5.78
CA ALA A 567 15.10 -2.36 5.38
C ALA A 567 15.99 -3.26 4.50
N VAL A 568 16.67 -2.68 3.51
CA VAL A 568 17.66 -3.39 2.67
C VAL A 568 18.80 -3.94 3.53
N ALA A 569 19.41 -3.10 4.39
CA ALA A 569 20.53 -3.51 5.25
C ALA A 569 20.15 -4.64 6.22
N ASN A 570 18.90 -4.64 6.70
CA ASN A 570 18.39 -5.64 7.64
C ASN A 570 17.63 -6.78 6.95
N LYS A 571 17.75 -6.94 5.63
CA LYS A 571 17.16 -8.02 4.83
C LYS A 571 15.65 -8.18 5.05
N TYR A 572 14.93 -7.06 5.09
CA TYR A 572 13.48 -7.08 4.96
C TYR A 572 13.10 -7.62 3.59
N ARG A 573 11.91 -8.21 3.52
CA ARG A 573 11.32 -8.71 2.28
C ARG A 573 10.46 -7.62 1.65
N PHE A 574 10.51 -7.43 0.34
CA PHE A 574 9.87 -6.31 -0.36
C PHE A 574 8.64 -6.74 -1.17
N LEU A 575 7.82 -5.76 -1.58
CA LEU A 575 6.66 -5.89 -2.46
C LEU A 575 5.50 -6.72 -1.85
N SER A 576 4.64 -7.30 -2.69
CA SER A 576 3.33 -7.86 -2.29
C SER A 576 3.38 -8.81 -1.10
N TYR A 577 4.28 -9.79 -1.15
CA TYR A 577 4.44 -10.82 -0.11
C TYR A 577 5.52 -10.50 0.92
N GLY A 578 6.08 -9.29 0.81
CA GLY A 578 7.17 -8.82 1.64
C GLY A 578 6.76 -8.58 3.09
N ASP A 579 7.49 -7.71 3.73
CA ASP A 579 7.22 -7.21 5.08
C ASP A 579 6.47 -5.88 5.01
N ALA A 580 6.04 -5.39 6.16
CA ALA A 580 5.21 -4.19 6.26
C ALA A 580 5.96 -2.99 6.86
N CYS A 581 5.45 -1.80 6.59
CA CYS A 581 5.75 -0.55 7.25
C CYS A 581 4.51 -0.04 7.98
N LEU A 582 4.71 0.55 9.16
CA LEU A 582 3.70 1.34 9.87
C LEU A 582 4.25 2.75 10.06
N PHE A 583 3.62 3.71 9.38
CA PHE A 583 3.90 5.13 9.53
C PHE A 583 2.92 5.73 10.53
N LEU A 584 3.43 6.16 11.69
CA LEU A 584 2.64 6.80 12.74
C LEU A 584 2.88 8.31 12.79
N SER A 585 1.79 9.06 12.88
CA SER A 585 1.81 10.43 13.34
C SER A 585 2.34 10.52 14.77
N GLU A 586 2.95 11.66 15.11
CA GLU A 586 3.49 11.88 16.46
C GLU A 586 2.40 11.78 17.53
N GLU A 587 1.20 12.29 17.22
CA GLU A 587 0.03 12.24 18.11
C GLU A 587 -0.42 10.80 18.39
N THR A 588 -0.53 9.96 17.34
CA THR A 588 -0.89 8.54 17.50
C THR A 588 0.20 7.79 18.27
N ALA A 589 1.47 8.01 17.94
CA ALA A 589 2.59 7.37 18.63
C ALA A 589 2.62 7.76 20.12
N ALA A 590 2.42 9.04 20.45
CA ALA A 590 2.37 9.52 21.83
C ALA A 590 1.17 8.96 22.60
N ALA A 591 -0.02 8.90 21.96
CA ALA A 591 -1.21 8.30 22.56
C ALA A 591 -1.01 6.81 22.83
N ALA A 592 -0.44 6.07 21.87
CA ALA A 592 -0.14 4.66 22.03
C ALA A 592 0.93 4.40 23.10
N LYS A 593 1.93 5.28 23.24
CA LYS A 593 2.94 5.21 24.32
C LYS A 593 2.32 5.52 25.68
N THR A 594 1.45 6.51 25.76
CA THR A 594 0.74 6.89 27.00
C THR A 594 -0.21 5.78 27.45
N GLU A 595 -1.01 5.24 26.53
CA GLU A 595 -1.85 4.07 26.79
C GLU A 595 -1.00 2.85 27.12
N ARG A 596 0.17 2.66 26.50
CA ARG A 596 1.12 1.60 26.91
C ARG A 596 1.70 1.86 28.30
N SER A 597 1.95 3.09 28.73
CA SER A 597 2.43 3.38 30.09
C SER A 597 1.33 3.29 31.16
N ALA A 598 0.12 3.69 30.82
CA ALA A 598 -1.06 3.63 31.70
C ALA A 598 -1.64 2.23 31.76
N SER A 599 -1.72 1.55 30.61
CA SER A 599 -1.86 0.09 30.61
C SER A 599 -0.67 -0.51 31.30
N ASN A 600 0.62 -0.12 31.17
CA ASN A 600 1.72 -0.71 31.97
C ASN A 600 1.60 -0.52 33.49
N ALA A 601 0.76 0.41 33.98
CA ALA A 601 0.36 0.45 35.39
C ALA A 601 -0.66 -0.66 35.75
N GLN A 602 -1.21 -1.34 34.75
CA GLN A 602 -2.17 -2.46 34.74
C GLN A 602 -1.95 -3.50 33.57
N ASP A 603 -0.74 -3.63 32.97
CA ASP A 603 -0.48 -4.35 31.70
C ASP A 603 0.06 -5.70 32.15
N PRO A 604 -0.50 -6.82 31.67
CA PRO A 604 0.08 -8.13 31.90
C PRO A 604 1.49 -8.32 31.30
N ARG A 605 2.08 -7.29 30.66
CA ARG A 605 3.50 -7.19 30.24
C ARG A 605 4.34 -6.23 31.09
N ALA A 606 3.91 -5.90 32.31
CA ALA A 606 4.84 -6.09 33.42
C ALA A 606 5.29 -7.55 33.32
N VAL A 607 6.43 -7.79 32.65
CA VAL A 607 6.93 -9.11 32.23
C VAL A 607 6.55 -10.11 33.31
N ARG A 608 5.57 -10.97 33.01
CA ARG A 608 5.21 -12.08 33.88
C ARG A 608 6.53 -12.72 34.26
N GLN A 609 6.93 -12.57 35.51
CA GLN A 609 8.16 -13.20 35.94
C GLN A 609 7.91 -14.70 36.02
N PRO A 610 8.95 -15.52 35.80
CA PRO A 610 8.84 -16.94 36.05
C PRO A 610 8.27 -17.17 37.46
N LYS A 611 7.24 -18.00 37.55
CA LYS A 611 6.65 -18.40 38.83
C LYS A 611 7.36 -19.63 39.38
N ALA A 612 7.29 -19.84 40.69
CA ALA A 612 7.82 -21.05 41.32
C ALA A 612 7.28 -22.31 40.60
N GLY A 613 8.18 -23.26 40.31
CA GLY A 613 7.89 -24.48 39.56
C GLY A 613 7.96 -24.37 38.03
N GLU A 614 8.13 -23.17 37.46
CA GLU A 614 8.33 -23.03 36.01
C GLU A 614 9.78 -23.32 35.60
N LYS A 615 9.94 -23.91 34.42
CA LYS A 615 11.23 -24.33 33.89
C LYS A 615 11.98 -23.18 33.22
N VAL A 616 13.17 -22.88 33.71
CA VAL A 616 14.06 -21.83 33.21
C VAL A 616 15.37 -22.44 32.75
N LEU A 617 15.67 -22.30 31.46
CA LEU A 617 16.97 -22.65 30.91
C LEU A 617 17.91 -21.43 30.96
N LEU A 618 18.91 -21.50 31.84
CA LEU A 618 19.88 -20.43 32.07
C LEU A 618 21.14 -20.65 31.24
N HIS A 619 21.33 -19.85 30.19
CA HIS A 619 22.61 -19.83 29.49
C HIS A 619 23.72 -19.24 30.38
N SER A 620 24.71 -20.04 30.73
CA SER A 620 25.87 -19.64 31.52
C SER A 620 27.16 -19.64 30.69
N CYS A 621 27.94 -18.57 30.82
CA CYS A 621 29.28 -18.48 30.21
C CYS A 621 30.43 -18.65 31.22
N CYS A 622 30.16 -18.48 32.52
CA CYS A 622 31.13 -18.62 33.61
C CYS A 622 30.40 -18.56 34.98
N ALA A 623 30.92 -19.27 35.98
CA ALA A 623 30.36 -19.28 37.33
C ALA A 623 30.35 -17.90 38.04
N PRO A 624 31.37 -17.02 37.88
CA PRO A 624 31.36 -15.71 38.52
C PRO A 624 30.22 -14.77 38.10
N CYS A 625 29.66 -14.98 36.90
CA CYS A 625 28.53 -14.20 36.40
C CYS A 625 27.19 -14.86 36.70
N SER A 626 27.17 -16.17 36.90
CA SER A 626 25.94 -16.95 37.12
C SER A 626 25.65 -17.19 38.60
N GLY A 627 26.66 -17.18 39.47
CA GLY A 627 26.56 -17.62 40.86
C GLY A 627 25.40 -17.03 41.66
N ALA A 628 25.35 -15.69 41.73
CA ALA A 628 24.29 -14.98 42.44
C ALA A 628 22.92 -15.09 41.75
N MET A 629 22.89 -15.18 40.42
CA MET A 629 21.63 -15.37 39.68
C MET A 629 21.03 -16.75 39.97
N ILE A 630 21.87 -17.78 39.99
CA ILE A 630 21.45 -19.16 40.27
C ILE A 630 20.90 -19.28 41.70
N GLU A 631 21.60 -18.72 42.71
CA GLU A 631 21.09 -18.73 44.09
C GLU A 631 19.73 -18.01 44.18
N GLU A 632 19.60 -16.83 43.59
CA GLU A 632 18.35 -16.05 43.61
C GLU A 632 17.20 -16.79 42.92
N MET A 633 17.43 -17.39 41.76
CA MET A 633 16.41 -18.18 41.06
C MET A 633 16.03 -19.44 41.85
N HIS A 634 17.00 -20.09 42.48
CA HIS A 634 16.77 -21.25 43.34
C HIS A 634 15.97 -20.88 44.59
N THR A 635 16.27 -19.75 45.24
CA THR A 635 15.50 -19.24 46.40
C THR A 635 14.06 -18.87 46.01
N LYS A 636 13.82 -18.44 44.77
CA LYS A 636 12.48 -18.19 44.22
C LYS A 636 11.72 -19.47 43.85
N GLY A 637 12.32 -20.64 44.01
CA GLY A 637 11.69 -21.94 43.71
C GLY A 637 11.50 -22.19 42.22
N LEU A 638 12.34 -21.62 41.35
CA LEU A 638 12.31 -21.87 39.91
C LEU A 638 12.99 -23.21 39.58
N ASP A 639 12.47 -23.95 38.59
CA ASP A 639 13.12 -25.16 38.07
C ASP A 639 14.18 -24.74 37.05
N VAL A 640 15.38 -24.43 37.56
CA VAL A 640 16.48 -23.91 36.77
C VAL A 640 17.32 -25.07 36.23
N THR A 641 17.67 -25.02 34.95
CA THR A 641 18.70 -25.86 34.34
C THR A 641 19.79 -24.97 33.74
N ILE A 642 21.05 -25.25 34.01
CA ILE A 642 22.18 -24.50 33.46
C ILE A 642 22.53 -25.06 32.09
N PHE A 643 22.57 -24.19 31.09
CA PHE A 643 22.92 -24.52 29.72
C PHE A 643 24.27 -23.90 29.36
N PHE A 644 25.26 -24.72 28.99
CA PHE A 644 26.60 -24.27 28.69
C PHE A 644 26.96 -24.51 27.23
N TYR A 645 26.82 -23.48 26.41
CA TYR A 645 27.23 -23.49 25.00
C TYR A 645 28.03 -22.22 24.70
N ASN A 646 29.36 -22.34 24.66
CA ASN A 646 30.25 -21.19 24.52
C ASN A 646 31.43 -21.48 23.58
N PRO A 647 31.18 -21.76 22.29
CA PRO A 647 32.22 -22.11 21.31
C PRO A 647 33.24 -20.97 21.10
N ASN A 648 32.84 -19.74 21.46
CA ASN A 648 33.71 -18.58 21.37
C ASN A 648 34.87 -18.58 22.38
N ILE A 649 34.79 -19.34 23.48
CA ILE A 649 35.79 -19.23 24.56
C ILE A 649 37.09 -19.85 24.08
N HIS A 650 38.16 -19.07 24.10
CA HIS A 650 39.48 -19.42 23.61
C HIS A 650 40.53 -18.92 24.61
N PRO A 651 41.59 -19.69 24.90
CA PRO A 651 41.91 -21.03 24.36
C PRO A 651 41.03 -22.13 24.98
N ARG A 652 41.07 -23.36 24.44
CA ARG A 652 40.34 -24.54 24.95
C ARG A 652 40.46 -24.69 26.47
N LYS A 653 41.62 -24.38 27.02
CA LYS A 653 41.84 -24.45 28.47
C LYS A 653 40.97 -23.49 29.28
N GLU A 654 40.74 -22.26 28.78
CA GLU A 654 39.82 -21.30 29.39
C GLU A 654 38.37 -21.85 29.36
N TYR A 655 38.00 -22.51 28.26
CA TYR A 655 36.68 -23.16 28.12
C TYR A 655 36.49 -24.23 29.22
N GLU A 656 37.45 -25.14 29.37
CA GLU A 656 37.36 -26.20 30.39
C GLU A 656 37.33 -25.64 31.82
N ILE A 657 38.11 -24.61 32.13
CA ILE A 657 38.06 -23.96 33.47
C ILE A 657 36.67 -23.40 33.75
N ARG A 658 36.12 -22.60 32.83
CA ARG A 658 34.81 -21.98 33.00
C ARG A 658 33.68 -23.00 33.02
N LYS A 659 33.80 -24.08 32.25
CA LYS A 659 32.85 -25.19 32.25
C LYS A 659 32.86 -25.95 33.58
N ASN A 660 34.02 -26.48 33.97
CA ASN A 660 34.17 -27.29 35.17
C ASN A 660 33.79 -26.53 36.44
N GLU A 661 34.00 -25.22 36.45
CA GLU A 661 33.56 -24.39 37.57
C GLU A 661 32.03 -24.23 37.64
N ASN A 662 31.34 -24.09 36.51
CA ASN A 662 29.87 -24.14 36.50
C ASN A 662 29.35 -25.51 36.92
N VAL A 663 29.96 -26.60 36.43
CA VAL A 663 29.60 -27.98 36.82
C VAL A 663 29.73 -28.16 38.33
N ARG A 664 30.89 -27.83 38.90
CA ARG A 664 31.15 -27.89 40.35
C ARG A 664 30.09 -27.13 41.14
N TYR A 665 29.68 -25.95 40.65
CA TYR A 665 28.69 -25.13 41.34
C TYR A 665 27.26 -25.66 41.20
N ALA A 666 26.91 -26.15 40.00
CA ALA A 666 25.63 -26.79 39.73
C ALA A 666 25.44 -28.03 40.62
N GLU A 667 26.47 -28.88 40.73
CA GLU A 667 26.48 -30.06 41.61
C GLU A 667 26.29 -29.68 43.08
N ALA A 668 26.96 -28.63 43.55
CA ALA A 668 26.84 -28.15 44.94
C ALA A 668 25.44 -27.66 45.30
N LEU A 669 24.66 -27.21 44.30
CA LEU A 669 23.29 -26.73 44.47
C LEU A 669 22.22 -27.75 44.05
N GLY A 670 22.62 -28.92 43.52
CA GLY A 670 21.69 -29.93 43.01
C GLY A 670 20.93 -29.50 41.74
N ILE A 671 21.53 -28.62 40.93
CA ILE A 671 20.91 -28.04 39.73
C ILE A 671 21.38 -28.79 38.47
N PRO A 672 20.48 -29.18 37.55
CA PRO A 672 20.87 -29.83 36.30
C PRO A 672 21.79 -28.96 35.43
N PHE A 673 22.76 -29.61 34.77
CA PHE A 673 23.71 -28.96 33.87
C PHE A 673 23.74 -29.66 32.52
N VAL A 674 23.59 -28.89 31.44
CA VAL A 674 23.66 -29.34 30.05
C VAL A 674 24.95 -28.83 29.44
N ASP A 675 25.87 -29.76 29.14
CA ASP A 675 27.11 -29.51 28.39
C ASP A 675 26.83 -29.67 26.89
N CYS A 676 27.22 -28.69 26.08
CA CYS A 676 27.06 -28.73 24.63
C CYS A 676 28.41 -28.77 23.92
N ASP A 677 28.37 -29.07 22.62
CA ASP A 677 29.55 -29.20 21.79
C ASP A 677 30.37 -27.90 21.71
N TYR A 678 31.69 -28.05 21.66
CA TYR A 678 32.64 -26.95 21.55
C TYR A 678 32.91 -26.62 20.07
N ASP A 679 31.90 -26.07 19.39
CA ASP A 679 31.85 -25.81 17.94
C ASP A 679 32.70 -24.60 17.50
N VAL A 680 34.00 -24.65 17.75
CA VAL A 680 34.93 -23.55 17.48
C VAL A 680 35.03 -23.22 15.99
N GLU A 681 34.99 -24.23 15.13
CA GLU A 681 35.13 -24.06 13.68
C GLU A 681 33.99 -23.22 13.10
N GLU A 682 32.75 -23.55 13.44
CA GLU A 682 31.57 -22.80 13.04
C GLU A 682 31.59 -21.37 13.59
N TRP A 683 32.06 -21.19 14.84
CA TRP A 683 32.20 -19.85 15.40
C TRP A 683 33.19 -18.98 14.62
N TYR A 684 34.35 -19.53 14.23
CA TYR A 684 35.31 -18.81 13.39
C TYR A 684 34.79 -18.57 11.98
N ALA A 685 34.04 -19.52 11.41
CA ALA A 685 33.41 -19.35 10.10
C ALA A 685 32.43 -18.16 10.10
N ARG A 686 31.58 -18.05 11.13
CA ARG A 686 30.66 -16.90 11.30
C ARG A 686 31.37 -15.59 11.62
N ALA A 687 32.53 -15.64 12.27
CA ALA A 687 33.32 -14.46 12.60
C ALA A 687 34.16 -13.93 11.43
N LYS A 688 34.24 -14.65 10.31
CA LYS A 688 35.03 -14.27 9.14
C LYS A 688 34.57 -12.93 8.58
N GLY A 689 35.51 -12.01 8.35
CA GLY A 689 35.24 -10.63 7.93
C GLY A 689 34.90 -9.67 9.08
N MET A 690 34.76 -10.15 10.32
CA MET A 690 34.51 -9.32 11.52
C MET A 690 35.68 -9.35 12.51
N GLU A 691 36.85 -9.85 12.10
CA GLU A 691 37.99 -10.10 12.97
C GLU A 691 38.50 -8.81 13.62
N TYR A 692 38.42 -7.69 12.91
CA TYR A 692 38.87 -6.37 13.34
C TYR A 692 37.75 -5.46 13.86
N CYS A 693 36.51 -5.94 13.91
CA CYS A 693 35.45 -5.21 14.59
C CYS A 693 35.81 -5.03 16.08
N LEU A 694 35.54 -3.85 16.62
CA LEU A 694 35.77 -3.54 18.03
C LEU A 694 34.88 -4.41 18.93
N GLU A 695 35.31 -4.60 20.18
CA GLU A 695 34.48 -5.19 21.22
C GLU A 695 33.20 -4.35 21.42
N ARG A 696 32.07 -5.01 21.67
CA ARG A 696 30.71 -4.43 21.61
C ARG A 696 30.26 -3.97 20.22
N GLY A 697 30.99 -4.34 19.16
CA GLY A 697 30.59 -4.18 17.76
C GLY A 697 29.83 -5.39 17.20
N PRO A 698 29.62 -5.44 15.87
CA PRO A 698 28.82 -6.48 15.19
C PRO A 698 29.25 -7.93 15.50
N ARG A 699 30.56 -8.16 15.66
CA ARG A 699 31.13 -9.45 16.08
C ARG A 699 30.53 -9.97 17.40
N CYS A 700 30.29 -9.08 18.36
CA CYS A 700 29.72 -9.45 19.65
C CYS A 700 28.25 -9.86 19.50
N SER A 701 27.45 -9.13 18.72
CA SER A 701 26.06 -9.48 18.42
C SER A 701 25.96 -10.85 17.75
N MET A 702 26.74 -11.11 16.71
CA MET A 702 26.79 -12.44 16.05
C MET A 702 27.11 -13.55 17.06
N CYS A 703 28.08 -13.31 17.95
CA CYS A 703 28.47 -14.27 18.96
C CYS A 703 27.38 -14.50 20.03
N PHE A 704 26.53 -13.52 20.32
CA PHE A 704 25.38 -13.70 21.22
C PHE A 704 24.24 -14.43 20.50
N ASP A 705 23.95 -14.08 19.26
CA ASP A 705 22.95 -14.74 18.41
C ASP A 705 23.20 -16.25 18.35
N MET A 706 24.40 -16.68 17.95
CA MET A 706 24.75 -18.12 17.87
C MET A 706 24.51 -18.87 19.18
N ARG A 707 24.83 -18.26 20.32
CA ARG A 707 24.69 -18.91 21.64
C ARG A 707 23.24 -19.00 22.10
N LEU A 708 22.47 -17.93 21.88
CA LEU A 708 21.09 -17.85 22.33
C LEU A 708 20.14 -18.58 21.38
N GLU A 709 20.43 -18.65 20.08
CA GLU A 709 19.74 -19.51 19.10
C GLU A 709 19.78 -20.99 19.53
N ARG A 710 20.98 -21.49 19.89
CA ARG A 710 21.14 -22.86 20.39
C ARG A 710 20.44 -23.09 21.72
N THR A 711 20.45 -22.09 22.60
CA THR A 711 19.74 -22.13 23.89
C THR A 711 18.23 -22.21 23.68
N ALA A 712 17.68 -21.38 22.79
CA ALA A 712 16.25 -21.34 22.50
C ALA A 712 15.75 -22.63 21.84
N LEU A 713 16.55 -23.21 20.92
CA LEU A 713 16.25 -24.51 20.32
C LEU A 713 16.17 -25.60 21.39
N HIS A 714 17.17 -25.71 22.26
CA HIS A 714 17.17 -26.72 23.32
C HIS A 714 15.99 -26.53 24.28
N ALA A 715 15.67 -25.29 24.64
CA ALA A 715 14.52 -24.96 25.46
C ALA A 715 13.20 -25.45 24.85
N HIS A 716 13.02 -25.24 23.54
CA HIS A 716 11.85 -25.69 22.81
C HIS A 716 11.73 -27.23 22.80
N GLU A 717 12.81 -27.93 22.45
CA GLU A 717 12.84 -29.40 22.34
C GLU A 717 12.58 -30.10 23.68
N HIS A 718 12.93 -29.46 24.80
CA HIS A 718 12.86 -30.05 26.15
C HIS A 718 11.75 -29.42 27.03
N GLY A 719 10.87 -28.61 26.43
CA GLY A 719 9.68 -28.08 27.10
C GLY A 719 9.98 -27.05 28.20
N PHE A 720 11.01 -26.23 28.04
CA PHE A 720 11.27 -25.08 28.91
C PHE A 720 10.38 -23.90 28.49
N GLN A 721 9.75 -23.23 29.47
CA GLN A 721 8.94 -22.04 29.19
C GLN A 721 9.79 -20.78 29.06
N TRP A 722 10.94 -20.76 29.74
CA TRP A 722 11.77 -19.58 29.87
C TRP A 722 13.21 -19.86 29.48
N ILE A 723 13.82 -18.90 28.78
CA ILE A 723 15.27 -18.82 28.62
C ILE A 723 15.78 -17.49 29.18
N THR A 724 16.98 -17.49 29.75
CA THR A 724 17.68 -16.24 30.10
C THR A 724 19.19 -16.46 30.05
N THR A 725 19.98 -15.40 30.22
CA THR A 725 21.43 -15.50 30.07
C THR A 725 22.20 -14.61 31.04
N THR A 726 23.31 -15.16 31.50
CA THR A 726 24.31 -14.46 32.33
C THR A 726 25.16 -13.50 31.52
N ASN A 727 25.07 -13.54 30.18
CA ASN A 727 25.84 -12.67 29.31
C ASN A 727 25.55 -11.18 29.58
N ALA A 728 24.31 -10.85 29.96
CA ALA A 728 23.89 -9.47 30.21
C ALA A 728 24.49 -8.89 31.50
N THR A 729 25.07 -9.71 32.39
CA THR A 729 25.63 -9.26 33.69
C THR A 729 27.14 -9.00 33.63
N SER A 730 27.76 -9.32 32.50
CA SER A 730 29.20 -9.21 32.33
C SER A 730 29.61 -7.78 31.98
N ARG A 731 30.59 -7.23 32.71
CA ARG A 731 31.21 -5.93 32.39
C ARG A 731 31.83 -5.87 30.98
N TRP A 732 32.15 -7.03 30.41
CA TRP A 732 32.79 -7.18 29.10
C TRP A 732 31.79 -7.11 27.93
N LYS A 733 30.49 -7.17 28.21
CA LYS A 733 29.44 -7.32 27.20
C LYS A 733 28.48 -6.14 27.27
N ASP A 734 27.85 -5.83 26.15
CA ASP A 734 26.77 -4.86 26.09
C ASP A 734 25.44 -5.56 26.41
N ALA A 735 24.77 -5.15 27.49
CA ALA A 735 23.54 -5.78 27.94
C ALA A 735 22.38 -5.61 26.93
N LYS A 736 22.34 -4.51 26.17
CA LYS A 736 21.31 -4.27 25.14
C LYS A 736 21.50 -5.24 23.99
N GLN A 737 22.74 -5.45 23.51
CA GLN A 737 23.04 -6.42 22.46
C GLN A 737 22.65 -7.84 22.89
N VAL A 738 22.99 -8.23 24.12
CA VAL A 738 22.67 -9.55 24.65
C VAL A 738 21.15 -9.77 24.73
N ASN A 739 20.41 -8.80 25.29
CA ASN A 739 18.96 -8.93 25.44
C ASN A 739 18.25 -8.94 24.08
N ALA A 740 18.71 -8.16 23.11
CA ALA A 740 18.18 -8.19 21.75
C ALA A 740 18.36 -9.58 21.10
N SER A 741 19.56 -10.17 21.21
CA SER A 741 19.83 -11.53 20.73
C SER A 741 18.95 -12.58 21.42
N GLY A 742 18.70 -12.43 22.73
CA GLY A 742 17.87 -13.35 23.51
C GLY A 742 16.40 -13.33 23.09
N VAL A 743 15.84 -12.12 22.94
CA VAL A 743 14.46 -11.94 22.45
C VAL A 743 14.32 -12.49 21.03
N LYS A 744 15.28 -12.17 20.15
CA LYS A 744 15.32 -12.68 18.77
C LYS A 744 15.36 -14.21 18.72
N ALA A 745 16.16 -14.85 19.58
CA ALA A 745 16.30 -16.29 19.61
C ALA A 745 15.03 -17.01 20.10
N ALA A 746 14.42 -16.55 21.20
CA ALA A 746 13.18 -17.12 21.73
C ALA A 746 12.00 -16.97 20.77
N PHE A 747 11.96 -15.87 20.00
CA PHE A 747 10.88 -15.56 19.08
C PHE A 747 10.60 -16.67 18.04
N ASN A 748 11.63 -17.41 17.63
CA ASN A 748 11.50 -18.47 16.64
C ASN A 748 10.76 -19.72 17.17
N TYR A 749 10.55 -19.83 18.49
CA TYR A 749 10.00 -21.04 19.12
C TYR A 749 8.75 -20.73 19.96
N PRO A 750 7.54 -21.06 19.46
CA PRO A 750 6.32 -20.91 20.24
C PRO A 750 6.39 -21.63 21.58
N GLY A 751 5.98 -20.96 22.66
CA GLY A 751 6.01 -21.50 24.02
C GLY A 751 7.29 -21.21 24.81
N VAL A 752 8.33 -20.67 24.18
CA VAL A 752 9.57 -20.23 24.84
C VAL A 752 9.60 -18.70 24.91
N THR A 753 9.89 -18.15 26.09
CA THR A 753 10.01 -16.70 26.31
C THR A 753 11.38 -16.34 26.86
N TYR A 754 12.02 -15.30 26.30
CA TYR A 754 13.24 -14.75 26.88
C TYR A 754 12.92 -13.85 28.08
N TRP A 755 13.41 -14.21 29.26
CA TRP A 755 13.24 -13.45 30.48
C TRP A 755 14.27 -12.32 30.55
N VAL A 756 13.85 -11.12 30.13
CA VAL A 756 14.59 -9.87 30.30
C VAL A 756 14.49 -9.44 31.75
N TYR A 757 15.61 -9.43 32.46
CA TYR A 757 15.68 -8.95 33.84
C TYR A 757 16.98 -8.20 34.07
N ASP A 758 16.90 -7.09 34.82
CA ASP A 758 18.08 -6.32 35.18
C ASP A 758 18.77 -6.95 36.39
N TRP A 759 19.86 -7.65 36.11
CA TRP A 759 20.71 -8.28 37.12
C TRP A 759 21.89 -7.41 37.54
N GLN A 760 22.02 -6.19 37.01
CA GLN A 760 23.13 -5.26 37.31
C GLN A 760 22.78 -4.25 38.41
N THR A 761 21.75 -4.51 39.21
CA THR A 761 21.45 -3.68 40.38
C THR A 761 22.59 -3.70 41.40
N GLU A 762 22.69 -2.66 42.22
CA GLU A 762 23.72 -2.53 43.26
C GLU A 762 23.70 -3.75 44.20
N THR A 763 22.51 -4.13 44.69
CA THR A 763 22.30 -5.30 45.55
C THR A 763 22.74 -6.61 44.90
N MET A 764 22.40 -6.84 43.62
CA MET A 764 22.83 -8.06 42.92
C MET A 764 24.32 -8.06 42.62
N THR A 765 24.91 -6.88 42.43
CA THR A 765 26.35 -6.73 42.21
C THR A 765 27.14 -7.04 43.47
N ASP A 766 26.70 -6.56 44.63
CA ASP A 766 27.29 -6.91 45.93
C ASP A 766 27.15 -8.40 46.22
N ARG A 767 25.95 -8.95 46.00
CA ARG A 767 25.70 -10.38 46.17
C ARG A 767 26.62 -11.22 45.28
N LYS A 768 26.85 -10.80 44.03
CA LYS A 768 27.80 -11.44 43.13
C LYS A 768 29.21 -11.47 43.71
N TYR A 769 29.69 -10.38 44.31
CA TYR A 769 31.02 -10.36 44.93
C TYR A 769 31.11 -11.29 46.14
N GLU A 770 30.07 -11.33 46.98
CA GLU A 770 30.00 -12.25 48.11
C GLU A 770 30.06 -13.72 47.68
N VAL A 771 29.22 -14.11 46.71
CA VAL A 771 29.17 -15.48 46.19
C VAL A 771 30.51 -15.85 45.55
N ASN A 772 31.12 -14.94 44.79
CA ASN A 772 32.42 -15.16 44.18
C ASN A 772 33.52 -15.39 45.24
N ALA A 773 33.51 -14.63 46.34
CA ALA A 773 34.47 -14.79 47.42
C ALA A 773 34.24 -16.10 48.20
N LYS A 774 32.97 -16.41 48.51
CA LYS A 774 32.56 -17.61 49.24
C LYS A 774 32.93 -18.91 48.50
N HIS A 775 32.69 -18.95 47.19
CA HIS A 775 32.95 -20.14 46.37
C HIS A 775 34.31 -20.13 45.67
N GLN A 776 35.11 -19.07 45.91
CA GLN A 776 36.44 -18.87 45.35
C GLN A 776 36.47 -19.04 43.83
N PHE A 777 35.55 -18.39 43.12
CA PHE A 777 35.44 -18.57 41.68
C PHE A 777 36.61 -17.95 40.91
N TYR A 778 36.94 -18.58 39.77
CA TYR A 778 37.95 -18.15 38.83
C TYR A 778 37.64 -16.78 38.25
N LYS A 779 38.59 -15.85 38.39
CA LYS A 779 38.44 -14.47 37.94
C LYS A 779 38.85 -14.30 36.48
N GLN A 780 37.87 -14.26 35.60
CA GLN A 780 38.06 -13.96 34.18
C GLN A 780 38.62 -12.54 33.91
N GLU A 781 39.59 -12.45 33.01
CA GLU A 781 40.26 -11.19 32.64
C GLU A 781 39.80 -10.59 31.30
N TYR A 782 38.95 -11.29 30.55
CA TYR A 782 38.42 -10.88 29.23
C TYR A 782 37.11 -11.63 28.94
N CYS A 783 36.39 -11.23 27.88
CA CYS A 783 35.09 -11.81 27.51
C CYS A 783 35.15 -13.33 27.29
N GLY A 784 36.28 -13.83 26.79
CA GLY A 784 36.54 -15.24 26.52
C GLY A 784 36.93 -15.49 25.07
N CYS A 785 36.59 -14.64 24.10
CA CYS A 785 36.98 -14.87 22.71
C CYS A 785 38.42 -14.45 22.38
N SER A 786 39.00 -15.10 21.38
CA SER A 786 40.38 -14.86 20.90
C SER A 786 40.60 -13.40 20.51
N TYR A 787 39.60 -12.76 19.91
CA TYR A 787 39.69 -11.35 19.55
C TYR A 787 39.59 -10.40 20.75
N SER A 788 38.74 -10.69 21.74
CA SER A 788 38.70 -9.91 23.01
C SER A 788 40.02 -10.05 23.76
N LEU A 789 40.65 -11.23 23.74
CA LEU A 789 41.99 -11.45 24.30
C LEU A 789 43.05 -10.61 23.57
N ARG A 790 43.05 -10.61 22.23
CA ARG A 790 43.92 -9.76 21.40
C ARG A 790 43.74 -8.28 21.75
N ASP A 791 42.50 -7.81 21.74
CA ASP A 791 42.15 -6.39 21.94
C ASP A 791 42.60 -5.94 23.35
N ASN A 792 42.30 -6.73 24.39
CA ASN A 792 42.75 -6.45 25.76
C ASN A 792 44.27 -6.45 25.92
N ASN A 793 44.98 -7.39 25.28
CA ASN A 793 46.44 -7.44 25.33
C ASN A 793 47.09 -6.25 24.61
N TYR A 794 46.50 -5.79 23.51
CA TYR A 794 46.92 -4.57 22.83
C TYR A 794 46.76 -3.34 23.73
N PHE A 795 45.62 -3.19 24.42
CA PHE A 795 45.40 -2.09 25.36
C PHE A 795 46.34 -2.15 26.58
N ARG A 796 46.53 -3.33 27.18
CA ARG A 796 47.44 -3.50 28.32
C ARG A 796 48.90 -3.17 27.97
N ALA A 797 49.35 -3.56 26.78
CA ALA A 797 50.69 -3.21 26.29
C ALA A 797 50.91 -1.69 26.18
N LYS A 798 49.86 -0.91 25.91
CA LYS A 798 49.92 0.57 25.88
C LYS A 798 49.78 1.22 27.26
N ALA A 799 49.07 0.59 28.19
CA ALA A 799 48.71 1.18 29.48
C ALA A 799 49.66 0.82 30.64
N GLY A 800 50.59 -0.13 30.45
CA GLY A 800 51.59 -0.54 31.45
C GLY A 800 51.35 -1.88 32.17
N PRO A 801 50.13 -2.43 32.34
CA PRO A 801 49.93 -3.76 32.92
C PRO A 801 50.49 -4.90 32.04
N PRO A 802 50.90 -6.02 32.63
CA PRO A 802 51.32 -7.20 31.87
C PRO A 802 50.15 -7.79 31.05
N SER A 803 50.47 -8.28 29.86
CA SER A 803 49.53 -8.99 28.98
C SER A 803 48.87 -10.15 29.72
N ILE A 804 47.59 -10.38 29.47
CA ILE A 804 46.86 -11.57 29.89
C ILE A 804 47.56 -12.77 29.26
N LYS A 805 48.20 -13.60 30.09
CA LYS A 805 48.82 -14.86 29.67
C LYS A 805 47.73 -15.92 29.60
N ALA A 806 47.71 -16.74 28.56
CA ALA A 806 46.92 -17.97 28.58
C ALA A 806 47.27 -18.76 29.86
N PRO A 807 46.28 -19.32 30.58
CA PRO A 807 46.55 -19.91 31.88
C PRO A 807 47.61 -21.02 31.74
N LYS A 808 48.73 -20.94 32.48
CA LYS A 808 49.72 -22.03 32.56
C LYS A 808 49.07 -23.29 33.14
N PRO A 809 49.30 -24.50 32.57
CA PRO A 809 48.65 -25.76 32.97
C PRO A 809 48.62 -25.88 34.49
N TYR A 810 47.42 -26.04 35.07
CA TYR A 810 47.32 -26.59 36.42
C TYR A 810 47.57 -28.07 36.22
N THR A 811 48.78 -28.52 36.51
CA THR A 811 49.07 -29.94 36.68
C THR A 811 48.29 -30.40 37.90
N LEU A 812 47.19 -31.11 37.67
CA LEU A 812 46.76 -32.11 38.63
C LEU A 812 47.90 -33.13 38.68
N ASN A 813 48.76 -33.04 39.68
CA ASN A 813 49.51 -34.21 40.12
C ASN A 813 49.58 -34.21 41.65
N PRO A 814 49.20 -35.31 42.31
CA PRO A 814 49.29 -35.40 43.75
C PRO A 814 50.76 -35.69 44.18
N LYS A 815 51.13 -35.11 45.33
CA LYS A 815 52.31 -35.37 46.19
C LYS A 815 53.59 -34.51 45.92
N PRO A 816 54.56 -34.50 46.87
CA PRO A 816 54.66 -33.55 47.99
C PRO A 816 55.96 -32.72 47.93
N TYR A 817 56.10 -31.76 48.86
CA TYR A 817 57.35 -31.12 49.33
C TYR A 817 58.65 -31.36 48.54
N THR A 818 59.26 -30.31 47.98
CA THR A 818 60.58 -29.75 48.38
C THR A 818 61.00 -28.58 47.47
N GLU A 819 61.50 -27.53 48.11
CA GLU A 819 62.46 -26.50 47.65
C GLU A 819 62.20 -25.73 46.34
N VAL A 820 61.59 -24.54 46.47
CA VAL A 820 62.20 -23.17 46.47
C VAL A 820 61.11 -22.16 46.09
#